data_AF-A0A8V5GTX4-F1
#
_entry.id   AF-A0A8V5GTX4-F1
#
_cell.length_a   1.000
_cell.length_b   1.000
_cell.length_c   1.000
_cell.angle_alpha   90.00
_cell.angle_beta   90.00
_cell.angle_gamma   90.00
#
_symmetry.space_group_name_H-M   'P 1'
#
loop_
_entity.id
_entity.type
_entity.pdbx_description
1 polymer ?
#
loop_
_entity_poly.entity_id
_entity_poly.type
_entity_poly.pdbx_seq_one_letter_code
_entity_poly.pdbx_strand_id
1 'polypeptide(L)'
;VGDGNGGRSVMAAGGPGPLHPRTGRLVALSPGGRSATRAQAGQEFNNGIVLSREPLRANSVFTVRIDRKVNSWSGSLEVGVTALDPAHLDFPSSATGLRGGSWVVSGCSVLRDGRSLREDFGPDLDALGEGDRVGIQATEGGELRLWVNGRCYGAAAVGLPPRVWAVVDLYGKCTQVTVLGAEPAGEEADPPPTPPPPPAPSGQVPRQPGANRALAPPPPAALTNEALLFHEKCGALIKLSNGHKTAERRRPLDEFNNGVVLTNRPLRDGEMFEIRIDKLVDKWSGSIEMGVTAHNPNSLEYPATMTNLRSGTIMMSGCGILTNGKGTRREYCEFSLDELQEGDHIGLMRKPNNALHFYINGIDQGVATAVTPPVLYGVVDLYGMAVKVTIVHNHNPSDRLRRNNALLRALSPPPPPHPIAANGRLVFHPNCGQKAAVVNEGRTALRPHATDDFNHGVVLTSRALRDEELFQVRLDHVVDKWAGSIEIGVTTHSPAHLQLPSTMTNLRSGTWMMTGNGVMHNGTTVLDEYGHNLDRLKAGDTVGVLRRPDGTLHFFVNGAAQGPAAWNVPPNVYAVVDLYGQAAQATIVDEGEAPLVPPPLCGPELGGSESSPPAGGAVGELRFHRLHGSNALITNGGRTALRQNCRAEFNDAIVVSNRALRDGELFEIVIQKMVDRWSGSIEAGVTAIRPEDLEFPNTMTDIDYDTWMLSGTAIMQDGNTMRNNYGCDLDALGTGSRIGMMRTERGDLRYFINGADQGVACSGLPDEVYAVVDLYGQCVQVSLTGASGPTDNSLAPPSAPDKACALPSPAPPAPCQRFHGRCGQNVALAAEGSGAVRVSGYCHGLVFSRSHLRPGELFEVRIEALDERWAGSVRVGLAAPPPPPPALPPSLLELPSPHAWLVVGAEVWGEGNRTRDNYGVSLERLGVGNRLGVRRGPDDSMHILVDGEDMGPAATGVAKVTLATPPPWPRPLPSHAPSQTTPPLRPPVSIVSAGGGGAGGEGSAGPSPSTSPSPTPSPSPTAGAPPSVSEPE
;
A
#
# COMPACT_ATOMS: atom_id res chain seq x y z
N VAL A 1 -27.57 -65.87 -54.94
CA VAL A 1 -27.30 -67.04 -54.07
C VAL A 1 -26.08 -66.64 -53.26
N GLY A 2 -26.05 -66.41 -51.96
CA GLY A 2 -26.96 -66.51 -50.81
C GLY A 2 -26.12 -66.03 -49.60
N ASP A 3 -26.78 -65.63 -48.52
CA ASP A 3 -26.31 -64.81 -47.39
C ASP A 3 -24.98 -65.15 -46.69
N GLY A 4 -24.40 -64.12 -46.02
CA GLY A 4 -23.26 -64.27 -45.12
C GLY A 4 -22.89 -63.03 -44.30
N ASN A 5 -23.81 -62.60 -43.42
CA ASN A 5 -23.63 -61.93 -42.11
C ASN A 5 -22.67 -60.73 -41.94
N GLY A 6 -23.24 -59.59 -41.53
CA GLY A 6 -22.52 -58.36 -41.23
C GLY A 6 -21.78 -58.35 -39.89
N GLY A 7 -20.62 -57.70 -39.89
CA GLY A 7 -19.92 -57.21 -38.71
C GLY A 7 -19.61 -55.72 -38.90
N ARG A 8 -20.51 -54.85 -38.43
CA ARG A 8 -20.22 -53.42 -38.24
C ARG A 8 -19.15 -53.32 -37.15
N SER A 9 -17.93 -52.95 -37.55
CA SER A 9 -16.90 -52.52 -36.60
C SER A 9 -17.41 -51.29 -35.85
N VAL A 10 -17.70 -51.46 -34.57
CA VAL A 10 -18.05 -50.39 -33.65
C VAL A 10 -16.82 -49.49 -33.52
N MET A 11 -16.87 -48.31 -34.13
CA MET A 11 -15.93 -47.22 -33.86
C MET A 11 -15.96 -46.93 -32.35
N ALA A 12 -14.83 -47.12 -31.67
CA ALA A 12 -14.66 -46.71 -30.29
C ALA A 12 -14.94 -45.21 -30.16
N ALA A 13 -15.82 -44.84 -29.23
CA ALA A 13 -16.18 -43.46 -28.94
C ALA A 13 -14.94 -42.69 -28.40
N GLY A 14 -14.39 -41.79 -29.22
CA GLY A 14 -13.20 -41.01 -28.88
C GLY A 14 -13.47 -39.97 -27.78
N GLY A 15 -12.67 -40.01 -26.71
CA GLY A 15 -12.70 -39.04 -25.60
C GLY A 15 -12.24 -37.62 -26.00
N PRO A 16 -12.20 -36.67 -25.03
CA PRO A 16 -11.85 -35.28 -25.30
C PRO A 16 -10.43 -35.18 -25.88
N GLY A 17 -10.29 -34.38 -26.94
CA GLY A 17 -9.03 -34.16 -27.64
C GLY A 17 -8.00 -33.39 -26.79
N PRO A 18 -6.73 -33.35 -27.22
CA PRO A 18 -5.67 -32.59 -26.56
C PRO A 18 -5.97 -31.08 -26.55
N LEU A 19 -5.20 -30.32 -25.78
CA LEU A 19 -5.20 -28.85 -25.80
C LEU A 19 -4.66 -28.34 -27.15
N HIS A 20 -5.14 -27.17 -27.55
CA HIS A 20 -4.71 -26.48 -28.75
C HIS A 20 -3.26 -26.01 -28.61
N PRO A 21 -2.41 -26.09 -29.65
CA PRO A 21 -1.00 -25.71 -29.56
C PRO A 21 -0.77 -24.21 -29.41
N ARG A 22 -1.71 -23.35 -29.85
CA ARG A 22 -1.69 -21.92 -29.52
C ARG A 22 -2.25 -21.73 -28.11
N THR A 23 -1.49 -21.05 -27.26
CA THR A 23 -1.79 -20.80 -25.85
C THR A 23 -1.47 -19.36 -25.47
N GLY A 24 -1.84 -18.95 -24.25
CA GLY A 24 -1.38 -17.72 -23.62
C GLY A 24 0.16 -17.67 -23.50
N ARG A 25 0.69 -16.44 -23.38
CA ARG A 25 2.12 -16.12 -23.46
C ARG A 25 3.00 -16.94 -22.53
N LEU A 26 2.50 -17.26 -21.34
CA LEU A 26 3.27 -17.94 -20.29
C LEU A 26 2.99 -19.44 -20.23
N VAL A 27 2.22 -20.02 -21.14
CA VAL A 27 1.88 -21.43 -21.06
C VAL A 27 2.86 -22.30 -21.84
N ALA A 28 3.36 -23.35 -21.19
CA ALA A 28 4.06 -24.46 -21.82
C ALA A 28 3.19 -25.71 -21.81
N LEU A 29 3.05 -26.36 -22.97
CA LEU A 29 2.33 -27.62 -23.11
C LEU A 29 3.27 -28.83 -23.00
N SER A 30 2.77 -29.93 -22.41
CA SER A 30 3.49 -31.20 -22.40
C SER A 30 3.55 -31.84 -23.79
N PRO A 31 4.52 -32.73 -24.05
CA PRO A 31 4.53 -33.56 -25.25
C PRO A 31 3.21 -34.33 -25.39
N GLY A 32 2.49 -34.11 -26.49
CA GLY A 32 1.14 -34.66 -26.71
C GLY A 32 -0.02 -33.74 -26.30
N GLY A 33 0.27 -32.55 -25.77
CA GLY A 33 -0.70 -31.47 -25.56
C GLY A 33 -1.78 -31.77 -24.53
N ARG A 34 -1.54 -32.66 -23.57
CA ARG A 34 -2.55 -33.01 -22.54
C ARG A 34 -2.41 -32.22 -21.25
N SER A 35 -1.23 -31.68 -20.98
CA SER A 35 -0.99 -30.88 -19.78
C SER A 35 -0.54 -29.49 -20.17
N ALA A 36 -1.03 -28.48 -19.46
CA ALA A 36 -0.60 -27.10 -19.57
C ALA A 36 0.04 -26.69 -18.25
N THR A 37 1.16 -25.97 -18.34
CA THR A 37 1.88 -25.42 -17.19
C THR A 37 2.15 -23.94 -17.43
N ARG A 38 1.79 -23.08 -16.48
CA ARG A 38 2.15 -21.65 -16.53
C ARG A 38 3.59 -21.46 -16.04
N ALA A 39 4.45 -20.95 -16.89
CA ALA A 39 5.81 -20.53 -16.58
C ALA A 39 5.80 -19.33 -15.62
N GLN A 40 6.91 -19.11 -14.89
CA GLN A 40 7.09 -17.95 -14.01
C GLN A 40 6.00 -17.77 -12.94
N ALA A 41 5.46 -18.86 -12.40
CA ALA A 41 4.37 -18.85 -11.41
C ALA A 41 4.62 -18.03 -10.13
N GLY A 42 5.87 -17.71 -9.79
CA GLY A 42 6.22 -16.84 -8.66
C GLY A 42 6.31 -15.35 -8.98
N GLN A 43 6.23 -14.96 -10.26
CA GLN A 43 6.37 -13.57 -10.73
C GLN A 43 5.12 -13.07 -11.45
N GLU A 44 4.43 -13.94 -12.21
CA GLU A 44 3.19 -13.61 -12.93
C GLU A 44 2.04 -14.56 -12.53
N PHE A 45 0.82 -14.02 -12.51
CA PHE A 45 -0.41 -14.69 -12.08
C PHE A 45 -1.44 -14.87 -13.20
N ASN A 46 -1.16 -14.40 -14.41
CA ASN A 46 -2.10 -14.37 -15.54
C ASN A 46 -1.39 -14.82 -16.84
N ASN A 47 -1.98 -14.59 -18.01
CA ASN A 47 -1.50 -15.06 -19.32
C ASN A 47 -1.47 -16.60 -19.44
N GLY A 48 -2.38 -17.28 -18.74
CA GLY A 48 -2.44 -18.73 -18.56
C GLY A 48 -3.45 -19.47 -19.44
N ILE A 49 -4.02 -18.83 -20.46
CA ILE A 49 -5.16 -19.37 -21.22
C ILE A 49 -4.75 -20.54 -22.13
N VAL A 50 -5.52 -21.63 -22.08
CA VAL A 50 -5.47 -22.76 -23.03
C VAL A 50 -6.88 -23.16 -23.48
N LEU A 51 -7.00 -23.63 -24.72
CA LEU A 51 -8.27 -24.07 -25.29
C LEU A 51 -8.21 -25.54 -25.69
N SER A 52 -9.37 -26.19 -25.81
CA SER A 52 -9.45 -27.49 -26.47
C SER A 52 -9.02 -27.37 -27.93
N ARG A 53 -8.34 -28.39 -28.46
CA ARG A 53 -7.94 -28.42 -29.87
C ARG A 53 -9.13 -28.50 -30.81
N GLU A 54 -10.14 -29.26 -30.43
CA GLU A 54 -11.38 -29.46 -31.19
C GLU A 54 -12.55 -28.78 -30.48
N PRO A 55 -13.61 -28.39 -31.22
CA PRO A 55 -14.85 -27.94 -30.62
C PRO A 55 -15.44 -29.04 -29.74
N LEU A 56 -16.09 -28.65 -28.65
CA LEU A 56 -16.79 -29.58 -27.76
C LEU A 56 -17.93 -30.25 -28.53
N ARG A 57 -17.99 -31.59 -28.41
CA ARG A 57 -19.16 -32.34 -28.90
C ARG A 57 -20.32 -32.10 -27.94
N ALA A 58 -21.53 -31.99 -28.48
CA ALA A 58 -22.73 -31.83 -27.67
C ALA A 58 -22.81 -32.91 -26.60
N ASN A 59 -23.11 -32.51 -25.36
CA ASN A 59 -23.19 -33.34 -24.17
C ASN A 59 -21.87 -34.04 -23.75
N SER A 60 -20.73 -33.75 -24.38
CA SER A 60 -19.43 -34.22 -23.89
C SER A 60 -18.89 -33.30 -22.80
N VAL A 61 -18.32 -33.88 -21.74
CA VAL A 61 -17.66 -33.14 -20.65
C VAL A 61 -16.17 -33.05 -20.95
N PHE A 62 -15.65 -31.83 -21.05
CA PHE A 62 -14.22 -31.58 -21.12
C PHE A 62 -13.70 -31.35 -19.70
N THR A 63 -12.95 -32.32 -19.17
CA THR A 63 -12.50 -32.31 -17.77
C THR A 63 -10.99 -32.10 -17.67
N VAL A 64 -10.58 -31.21 -16.79
CA VAL A 64 -9.19 -31.01 -16.37
C VAL A 64 -9.01 -31.34 -14.91
N ARG A 65 -7.84 -31.86 -14.56
CA ARG A 65 -7.37 -32.01 -13.17
C ARG A 65 -6.39 -30.90 -12.85
N ILE A 66 -6.49 -30.31 -11.67
CA ILE A 66 -5.50 -29.39 -11.13
C ILE A 66 -4.29 -30.21 -10.67
N ASP A 67 -3.14 -30.03 -11.29
CA ASP A 67 -1.92 -30.78 -10.94
C ASP A 67 -1.03 -30.01 -9.96
N ARG A 68 -0.98 -28.67 -10.06
CA ARG A 68 -0.16 -27.83 -9.16
C ARG A 68 -0.81 -26.47 -8.88
N LYS A 69 -0.74 -26.04 -7.61
CA LYS A 69 -1.10 -24.70 -7.15
C LYS A 69 0.06 -24.03 -6.41
N VAL A 70 0.11 -22.71 -6.50
CA VAL A 70 1.00 -21.85 -5.69
C VAL A 70 0.16 -21.02 -4.74
N ASN A 71 0.74 -20.65 -3.59
CA ASN A 71 0.02 -19.92 -2.54
C ASN A 71 0.32 -18.41 -2.52
N SER A 72 1.03 -17.91 -3.54
CA SER A 72 1.50 -16.52 -3.61
C SER A 72 0.48 -15.53 -4.19
N TRP A 73 -0.66 -16.01 -4.70
CA TRP A 73 -1.63 -15.21 -5.45
C TRP A 73 -3.07 -15.45 -4.97
N SER A 74 -3.96 -14.50 -5.23
CA SER A 74 -5.42 -14.66 -5.12
C SER A 74 -6.01 -15.17 -6.46
N GLY A 75 -7.21 -15.78 -6.42
CA GLY A 75 -7.79 -16.50 -7.57
C GLY A 75 -7.14 -17.87 -7.82
N SER A 76 -7.79 -18.79 -8.54
CA SER A 76 -7.24 -20.12 -8.81
C SER A 76 -7.41 -20.63 -10.23
N LEU A 77 -8.62 -20.72 -10.76
CA LEU A 77 -8.85 -21.41 -12.02
C LEU A 77 -10.10 -20.83 -12.65
N GLU A 78 -10.01 -20.47 -13.93
CA GLU A 78 -11.17 -20.06 -14.70
C GLU A 78 -11.45 -21.12 -15.77
N VAL A 79 -12.70 -21.51 -15.93
CA VAL A 79 -13.11 -22.49 -16.94
C VAL A 79 -14.35 -22.02 -17.67
N GLY A 80 -14.44 -22.29 -18.96
CA GLY A 80 -15.52 -21.74 -19.76
C GLY A 80 -15.55 -22.26 -21.18
N VAL A 81 -16.37 -21.65 -22.02
CA VAL A 81 -16.40 -21.95 -23.45
C VAL A 81 -16.35 -20.67 -24.28
N THR A 82 -15.82 -20.77 -25.49
CA THR A 82 -15.85 -19.68 -26.47
C THR A 82 -16.35 -20.17 -27.81
N ALA A 83 -17.08 -19.31 -28.52
CA ALA A 83 -17.51 -19.54 -29.90
C ALA A 83 -16.40 -19.23 -30.92
N LEU A 84 -15.29 -18.62 -30.48
CA LEU A 84 -14.19 -18.21 -31.34
C LEU A 84 -13.22 -19.37 -31.61
N ASP A 85 -12.76 -19.48 -32.85
CA ASP A 85 -11.81 -20.53 -33.24
C ASP A 85 -10.43 -20.26 -32.61
N PRO A 86 -9.84 -21.21 -31.84
CA PRO A 86 -8.52 -21.06 -31.24
C PRO A 86 -7.40 -20.77 -32.26
N ALA A 87 -7.59 -21.11 -33.54
CA ALA A 87 -6.63 -20.83 -34.60
C ALA A 87 -6.51 -19.33 -34.91
N HIS A 88 -7.55 -18.53 -34.62
CA HIS A 88 -7.64 -17.11 -34.96
C HIS A 88 -7.92 -16.21 -33.73
N LEU A 89 -7.96 -16.80 -32.54
CA LEU A 89 -8.19 -16.08 -31.30
C LEU A 89 -6.90 -15.39 -30.82
N ASP A 90 -7.04 -14.14 -30.40
CA ASP A 90 -6.02 -13.43 -29.63
C ASP A 90 -6.30 -13.65 -28.15
N PHE A 91 -5.30 -14.15 -27.41
CA PHE A 91 -5.48 -14.49 -26.01
C PHE A 91 -5.29 -13.24 -25.13
N PRO A 92 -6.34 -12.81 -24.39
CA PRO A 92 -6.20 -11.77 -23.38
C PRO A 92 -5.38 -12.27 -22.17
N SER A 93 -5.11 -11.38 -21.22
CA SER A 93 -4.38 -11.71 -20.00
C SER A 93 -5.12 -12.69 -19.08
N SER A 94 -6.46 -12.74 -19.11
CA SER A 94 -7.27 -13.74 -18.40
C SER A 94 -8.49 -14.15 -19.22
N ALA A 95 -9.03 -15.36 -18.99
CA ALA A 95 -10.21 -15.86 -19.70
C ALA A 95 -11.45 -14.96 -19.50
N THR A 96 -11.59 -14.29 -18.36
CA THR A 96 -12.64 -13.25 -18.18
C THR A 96 -12.50 -12.07 -19.14
N GLY A 97 -11.30 -11.84 -19.70
CA GLY A 97 -11.01 -10.87 -20.75
C GLY A 97 -11.49 -11.29 -22.15
N LEU A 98 -11.97 -12.53 -22.34
CA LEU A 98 -12.47 -12.98 -23.64
C LEU A 98 -13.77 -12.25 -24.02
N ARG A 99 -13.92 -11.96 -25.31
CA ARG A 99 -15.09 -11.28 -25.91
C ARG A 99 -15.61 -12.11 -27.09
N GLY A 100 -16.68 -11.65 -27.73
CA GLY A 100 -17.14 -12.21 -29.01
C GLY A 100 -17.84 -13.58 -28.90
N GLY A 101 -18.60 -13.83 -27.83
CA GLY A 101 -19.32 -15.07 -27.60
C GLY A 101 -18.54 -16.03 -26.70
N SER A 102 -18.10 -15.55 -25.54
CA SER A 102 -17.37 -16.34 -24.54
C SER A 102 -18.10 -16.36 -23.20
N TRP A 103 -18.16 -17.52 -22.56
CA TRP A 103 -18.78 -17.75 -21.25
C TRP A 103 -17.78 -18.38 -20.30
N VAL A 104 -17.47 -17.72 -19.19
CA VAL A 104 -16.39 -18.13 -18.28
C VAL A 104 -16.91 -18.18 -16.85
N VAL A 105 -16.56 -19.23 -16.12
CA VAL A 105 -16.77 -19.38 -14.69
C VAL A 105 -15.45 -19.04 -14.00
N SER A 106 -15.46 -18.03 -13.14
CA SER A 106 -14.32 -17.60 -12.32
C SER A 106 -14.80 -17.47 -10.87
N GLY A 107 -14.17 -18.21 -9.95
CA GLY A 107 -14.70 -18.39 -8.59
C GLY A 107 -16.12 -18.98 -8.58
N CYS A 108 -17.08 -18.23 -8.04
CA CYS A 108 -18.52 -18.55 -8.07
C CYS A 108 -19.31 -17.78 -9.15
N SER A 109 -18.63 -17.01 -10.01
CA SER A 109 -19.28 -16.10 -10.95
C SER A 109 -19.22 -16.63 -12.37
N VAL A 110 -20.32 -16.54 -13.09
CA VAL A 110 -20.43 -16.83 -14.52
C VAL A 110 -20.48 -15.51 -15.27
N LEU A 111 -19.53 -15.31 -16.18
CA LEU A 111 -19.40 -14.14 -17.01
C LEU A 111 -19.72 -14.50 -18.46
N ARG A 112 -20.28 -13.52 -19.20
CA ARG A 112 -20.42 -13.55 -20.65
C ARG A 112 -19.72 -12.33 -21.23
N ASP A 113 -18.75 -12.55 -22.12
CA ASP A 113 -17.98 -11.48 -22.77
C ASP A 113 -17.37 -10.48 -21.77
N GLY A 114 -16.90 -10.99 -20.63
CA GLY A 114 -16.34 -10.22 -19.51
C GLY A 114 -17.33 -9.48 -18.62
N ARG A 115 -18.64 -9.64 -18.84
CA ARG A 115 -19.68 -9.07 -17.99
C ARG A 115 -20.29 -10.14 -17.11
N SER A 116 -20.48 -9.85 -15.82
CA SER A 116 -21.13 -10.78 -14.87
C SER A 116 -22.55 -11.09 -15.36
N LEU A 117 -22.83 -12.36 -15.62
CA LEU A 117 -24.15 -12.87 -16.01
C LEU A 117 -24.90 -13.43 -14.80
N ARG A 118 -24.17 -14.12 -13.91
CA ARG A 118 -24.72 -14.77 -12.74
C ARG A 118 -23.64 -14.90 -11.68
N GLU A 119 -23.98 -14.57 -10.45
CA GLU A 119 -23.13 -14.77 -9.28
C GLU A 119 -23.66 -15.96 -8.47
N ASP A 120 -22.85 -16.50 -7.56
CA ASP A 120 -23.20 -17.65 -6.71
C ASP A 120 -23.57 -18.94 -7.47
N PHE A 121 -22.90 -19.23 -8.58
CA PHE A 121 -23.10 -20.45 -9.36
C PHE A 121 -22.05 -21.52 -9.02
N GLY A 122 -22.52 -22.65 -8.47
CA GLY A 122 -21.68 -23.84 -8.26
C GLY A 122 -20.73 -23.71 -7.06
N PRO A 123 -19.75 -24.63 -6.94
CA PRO A 123 -18.71 -24.53 -5.93
C PRO A 123 -17.67 -23.48 -6.35
N ASP A 124 -17.07 -22.82 -5.36
CA ASP A 124 -16.01 -21.85 -5.60
C ASP A 124 -14.79 -22.53 -6.22
N LEU A 125 -14.46 -22.17 -7.47
CA LEU A 125 -13.28 -22.69 -8.16
C LEU A 125 -11.97 -22.28 -7.46
N ASP A 126 -11.98 -21.22 -6.66
CA ASP A 126 -10.81 -20.77 -5.90
C ASP A 126 -10.47 -21.69 -4.72
N ALA A 127 -11.49 -22.37 -4.18
CA ALA A 127 -11.38 -23.30 -3.07
C ALA A 127 -10.87 -24.70 -3.48
N LEU A 128 -10.81 -25.00 -4.79
CA LEU A 128 -10.40 -26.32 -5.28
C LEU A 128 -8.91 -26.59 -5.05
N GLY A 129 -8.57 -27.80 -4.64
CA GLY A 129 -7.21 -28.23 -4.33
C GLY A 129 -6.48 -28.90 -5.50
N GLU A 130 -5.19 -29.18 -5.30
CA GLU A 130 -4.46 -30.10 -6.18
C GLU A 130 -5.12 -31.49 -6.15
N GLY A 131 -5.36 -32.07 -7.33
CA GLY A 131 -6.05 -33.34 -7.51
C GLY A 131 -7.55 -33.22 -7.83
N ASP A 132 -8.17 -32.07 -7.55
CA ASP A 132 -9.57 -31.83 -7.91
C ASP A 132 -9.76 -31.72 -9.42
N ARG A 133 -10.95 -32.12 -9.88
CA ARG A 133 -11.32 -32.20 -11.28
C ARG A 133 -12.43 -31.21 -11.58
N VAL A 134 -12.23 -30.40 -12.61
CA VAL A 134 -13.21 -29.44 -13.10
C VAL A 134 -13.52 -29.74 -14.55
N GLY A 135 -14.80 -29.83 -14.88
CA GLY A 135 -15.27 -30.12 -16.22
C GLY A 135 -16.34 -29.15 -16.69
N ILE A 136 -16.38 -28.95 -18.00
CA ILE A 136 -17.34 -28.10 -18.67
C ILE A 136 -18.01 -28.88 -19.79
N GLN A 137 -19.32 -28.68 -19.95
CA GLN A 137 -20.14 -29.39 -20.93
C GLN A 137 -21.02 -28.40 -21.66
N ALA A 138 -21.01 -28.45 -22.99
CA ALA A 138 -21.98 -27.75 -23.82
C ALA A 138 -23.11 -28.73 -24.18
N THR A 139 -24.35 -28.43 -23.79
CA THR A 139 -25.49 -29.29 -24.09
C THR A 139 -26.07 -29.01 -25.48
N GLU A 140 -26.84 -29.95 -26.02
CA GLU A 140 -27.56 -29.76 -27.30
C GLU A 140 -28.61 -28.63 -27.22
N GLY A 141 -29.14 -28.35 -26.02
CA GLY A 141 -30.04 -27.22 -25.75
C GLY A 141 -29.34 -25.86 -25.65
N GLY A 142 -28.02 -25.80 -25.88
CA GLY A 142 -27.24 -24.56 -25.79
C GLY A 142 -26.99 -24.10 -24.35
N GLU A 143 -26.84 -25.04 -23.40
CA GLU A 143 -26.46 -24.72 -22.02
C GLU A 143 -24.99 -25.01 -21.77
N LEU A 144 -24.31 -24.15 -21.02
CA LEU A 144 -23.02 -24.44 -20.39
C LEU A 144 -23.28 -25.09 -19.04
N ARG A 145 -22.76 -26.28 -18.78
CA ARG A 145 -22.84 -26.95 -17.47
C ARG A 145 -21.45 -27.15 -16.86
N LEU A 146 -21.37 -26.95 -15.54
CA LEU A 146 -20.15 -27.15 -14.76
C LEU A 146 -20.20 -28.49 -14.02
N TRP A 147 -19.09 -29.20 -14.05
CA TRP A 147 -18.86 -30.46 -13.38
C TRP A 147 -17.67 -30.32 -12.43
N VAL A 148 -17.82 -30.68 -11.16
CA VAL A 148 -16.68 -30.70 -10.23
C VAL A 148 -16.65 -32.05 -9.52
N ASN A 149 -15.50 -32.72 -9.59
CA ASN A 149 -15.29 -34.07 -9.02
C ASN A 149 -16.38 -35.08 -9.39
N GLY A 150 -16.87 -35.02 -10.64
CA GLY A 150 -17.91 -35.92 -11.17
C GLY A 150 -19.36 -35.49 -10.86
N ARG A 151 -19.58 -34.42 -10.08
CA ARG A 151 -20.90 -33.87 -9.79
C ARG A 151 -21.24 -32.73 -10.74
N CYS A 152 -22.40 -32.80 -11.39
CA CYS A 152 -22.95 -31.70 -12.21
C CYS A 152 -23.65 -30.65 -11.34
N TYR A 153 -23.35 -29.37 -11.57
CA TYR A 153 -23.93 -28.23 -10.84
C TYR A 153 -25.00 -27.47 -11.64
N GLY A 154 -25.45 -28.06 -12.77
CA GLY A 154 -26.51 -27.51 -13.61
C GLY A 154 -26.01 -26.47 -14.62
N ALA A 155 -26.94 -25.70 -15.20
CA ALA A 155 -26.65 -24.73 -16.24
C ALA A 155 -26.06 -23.42 -15.66
N ALA A 156 -24.79 -23.16 -16.00
CA ALA A 156 -24.06 -21.93 -15.75
C ALA A 156 -24.60 -20.78 -16.61
N ALA A 157 -24.80 -21.06 -17.90
CA ALA A 157 -25.30 -20.12 -18.88
C ALA A 157 -26.15 -20.84 -19.94
N VAL A 158 -27.01 -20.09 -20.63
CA VAL A 158 -27.90 -20.59 -21.69
C VAL A 158 -27.72 -19.74 -22.96
N GLY A 159 -28.10 -20.29 -24.11
CA GLY A 159 -27.96 -19.63 -25.41
C GLY A 159 -26.58 -19.75 -26.04
N LEU A 160 -25.86 -20.84 -25.76
CA LEU A 160 -24.58 -21.14 -26.41
C LEU A 160 -24.79 -21.48 -27.89
N PRO A 161 -23.88 -21.04 -28.79
CA PRO A 161 -23.90 -21.47 -30.17
C PRO A 161 -23.55 -22.97 -30.31
N PRO A 162 -23.93 -23.62 -31.42
CA PRO A 162 -23.75 -25.07 -31.60
C PRO A 162 -22.29 -25.51 -31.69
N ARG A 163 -21.37 -24.58 -31.94
CA ARG A 163 -19.93 -24.84 -32.04
C ARG A 163 -19.19 -23.95 -31.06
N VAL A 164 -18.65 -24.56 -30.01
CA VAL A 164 -17.86 -23.88 -28.97
C VAL A 164 -16.63 -24.71 -28.61
N TRP A 165 -15.57 -24.06 -28.14
CA TRP A 165 -14.36 -24.69 -27.64
C TRP A 165 -14.28 -24.53 -26.12
N ALA A 166 -13.69 -25.50 -25.44
CA ALA A 166 -13.39 -25.38 -24.03
C ALA A 166 -12.26 -24.36 -23.81
N VAL A 167 -12.40 -23.54 -22.77
CA VAL A 167 -11.44 -22.56 -22.29
C VAL A 167 -11.06 -22.95 -20.87
N VAL A 168 -9.75 -22.98 -20.59
CA VAL A 168 -9.20 -23.16 -19.25
C VAL A 168 -8.10 -22.12 -19.05
N ASP A 169 -8.16 -21.37 -17.97
CA ASP A 169 -7.13 -20.39 -17.62
C ASP A 169 -6.45 -20.77 -16.33
N LEU A 170 -5.13 -20.95 -16.40
CA LEU A 170 -4.25 -21.18 -15.27
C LEU A 170 -3.97 -19.84 -14.59
N TYR A 171 -5.02 -19.20 -14.05
CA TYR A 171 -4.97 -17.89 -13.41
C TYR A 171 -4.67 -17.99 -11.91
N GLY A 172 -4.02 -16.98 -11.32
CA GLY A 172 -3.77 -16.90 -9.88
C GLY A 172 -2.95 -18.09 -9.37
N LYS A 173 -3.55 -18.85 -8.45
CA LYS A 173 -2.96 -20.00 -7.76
C LYS A 173 -2.76 -21.22 -8.66
N CYS A 174 -3.59 -21.52 -9.66
CA CYS A 174 -3.36 -22.71 -10.50
C CYS A 174 -2.21 -22.47 -11.47
N THR A 175 -1.29 -23.42 -11.52
CA THR A 175 -0.08 -23.32 -12.35
C THR A 175 0.11 -24.51 -13.27
N GLN A 176 -0.60 -25.61 -13.02
CA GLN A 176 -0.57 -26.77 -13.90
C GLN A 176 -1.92 -27.50 -13.92
N VAL A 177 -2.38 -27.86 -15.12
CA VAL A 177 -3.57 -28.70 -15.32
C VAL A 177 -3.32 -29.80 -16.34
N THR A 178 -4.05 -30.90 -16.23
CA THR A 178 -4.04 -32.01 -17.21
C THR A 178 -5.46 -32.37 -17.64
N VAL A 179 -5.68 -32.46 -18.95
CA VAL A 179 -6.93 -32.94 -19.54
C VAL A 179 -7.08 -34.43 -19.26
N LEU A 180 -8.23 -34.81 -18.73
CA LEU A 180 -8.60 -36.20 -18.45
C LEU A 180 -9.38 -36.80 -19.63
N GLY A 181 -9.18 -38.10 -19.88
CA GLY A 181 -9.97 -38.84 -20.86
C GLY A 181 -11.43 -39.02 -20.41
N ALA A 182 -12.32 -39.32 -21.35
CA ALA A 182 -13.74 -39.54 -21.06
C ALA A 182 -13.88 -40.84 -20.26
N GLU A 183 -14.30 -40.72 -19.01
CA GLU A 183 -14.88 -41.85 -18.27
C GLU A 183 -16.35 -41.98 -18.68
N PRO A 184 -16.89 -43.20 -18.83
CA PRO A 184 -18.32 -43.40 -19.05
C PRO A 184 -19.09 -42.81 -17.87
N ALA A 185 -20.17 -42.08 -18.17
CA ALA A 185 -21.07 -41.55 -17.17
C ALA A 185 -21.56 -42.70 -16.26
N GLY A 186 -21.03 -42.76 -15.04
CA GLY A 186 -21.44 -43.73 -14.03
C GLY A 186 -22.93 -43.53 -13.71
N GLU A 187 -23.64 -44.65 -13.64
CA GLU A 187 -25.05 -44.77 -13.30
C GLU A 187 -25.41 -43.94 -12.06
N GLU A 188 -26.59 -43.30 -12.09
CA GLU A 188 -27.22 -42.67 -10.94
C GLU A 188 -27.25 -43.66 -9.76
N ALA A 189 -26.44 -43.39 -8.73
CA ALA A 189 -26.61 -44.06 -7.45
C ALA A 189 -27.87 -43.50 -6.78
N ASP A 190 -28.88 -44.37 -6.61
CA ASP A 190 -30.14 -44.08 -5.92
C ASP A 190 -29.94 -43.37 -4.56
N PRO A 191 -30.82 -42.43 -4.18
CA PRO A 191 -30.82 -41.84 -2.85
C PRO A 191 -31.22 -42.88 -1.78
N PRO A 192 -30.63 -42.87 -0.57
CA PRO A 192 -31.00 -43.80 0.49
C PRO A 192 -32.44 -43.55 0.99
N PRO A 193 -33.19 -44.61 1.38
CA PRO A 193 -34.61 -44.51 1.72
C PRO A 193 -34.84 -43.81 3.07
N THR A 194 -35.82 -42.92 3.11
CA THR A 194 -36.31 -42.23 4.32
C THR A 194 -37.09 -43.18 5.25
N PRO A 195 -36.89 -43.14 6.58
CA PRO A 195 -37.72 -43.88 7.54
C PRO A 195 -39.09 -43.21 7.75
N PRO A 196 -40.16 -43.97 8.08
CA PRO A 196 -41.53 -43.47 8.19
C PRO A 196 -41.79 -42.75 9.54
N PRO A 197 -42.85 -41.91 9.63
CA PRO A 197 -43.14 -41.13 10.83
C PRO A 197 -43.86 -41.95 11.92
N PRO A 198 -43.65 -41.67 13.22
CA PRO A 198 -44.40 -42.30 14.31
C PRO A 198 -45.77 -41.62 14.53
N PRO A 199 -46.78 -42.34 15.05
CA PRO A 199 -48.14 -41.83 15.26
C PRO A 199 -48.33 -41.11 16.61
N ALA A 200 -49.32 -40.22 16.67
CA ALA A 200 -49.78 -39.51 17.87
C ALA A 200 -50.83 -40.33 18.69
N PRO A 201 -51.15 -39.95 19.94
CA PRO A 201 -51.37 -40.89 21.05
C PRO A 201 -52.84 -41.16 21.40
N SER A 202 -53.13 -42.31 22.04
CA SER A 202 -54.33 -42.50 22.86
C SER A 202 -54.27 -43.80 23.68
N GLY A 203 -54.59 -43.73 24.99
CA GLY A 203 -55.11 -44.88 25.74
C GLY A 203 -54.51 -45.14 27.12
N GLN A 204 -55.15 -44.56 28.13
CA GLN A 204 -54.93 -44.75 29.57
C GLN A 204 -55.46 -46.09 30.14
N VAL A 205 -54.69 -46.67 31.09
CA VAL A 205 -55.09 -47.13 32.47
C VAL A 205 -55.93 -48.44 32.62
N PRO A 206 -55.60 -49.35 33.56
CA PRO A 206 -56.20 -49.39 34.92
C PRO A 206 -55.17 -49.66 36.06
N ARG A 207 -55.06 -48.78 37.08
CA ARG A 207 -55.70 -48.77 38.43
C ARG A 207 -55.11 -49.74 39.49
N GLN A 208 -54.31 -49.14 40.40
CA GLN A 208 -54.25 -49.16 41.90
C GLN A 208 -54.92 -50.29 42.75
N PRO A 209 -54.65 -50.47 44.08
CA PRO A 209 -54.05 -49.58 45.13
C PRO A 209 -52.97 -50.24 46.06
N GLY A 210 -52.04 -49.51 46.72
CA GLY A 210 -52.10 -48.90 48.09
C GLY A 210 -51.73 -49.91 49.22
N ALA A 211 -50.92 -49.68 50.28
CA ALA A 211 -50.16 -48.57 50.87
C ALA A 211 -49.24 -49.11 52.00
N ASN A 212 -48.04 -48.55 52.26
CA ASN A 212 -47.53 -48.12 53.60
C ASN A 212 -46.01 -47.79 53.66
N ARG A 213 -45.67 -46.99 54.68
CA ARG A 213 -44.49 -46.15 54.96
C ARG A 213 -43.13 -46.84 55.26
N ALA A 214 -42.08 -46.16 54.76
CA ALA A 214 -40.83 -45.67 55.43
C ALA A 214 -39.79 -46.63 56.06
N LEU A 215 -38.55 -46.62 55.54
CA LEU A 215 -37.36 -45.86 56.03
C LEU A 215 -36.13 -46.10 55.09
N ALA A 216 -35.39 -45.03 54.79
CA ALA A 216 -34.27 -44.93 53.81
C ALA A 216 -32.91 -45.45 54.35
N PRO A 217 -31.93 -45.83 53.48
CA PRO A 217 -30.97 -44.90 52.81
C PRO A 217 -30.51 -45.41 51.40
N PRO A 218 -29.50 -44.83 50.69
CA PRO A 218 -28.96 -43.46 50.63
C PRO A 218 -29.35 -42.76 49.29
N PRO A 219 -29.08 -41.45 49.07
CA PRO A 219 -29.37 -40.81 47.79
C PRO A 219 -28.39 -41.29 46.71
N PRO A 220 -28.83 -41.44 45.44
CA PRO A 220 -27.93 -41.69 44.33
C PRO A 220 -27.07 -40.44 44.09
N ALA A 221 -25.79 -40.68 43.84
CA ALA A 221 -24.76 -39.67 43.67
C ALA A 221 -25.12 -38.60 42.61
N ALA A 222 -25.04 -37.34 43.02
CA ALA A 222 -25.03 -36.19 42.14
C ALA A 222 -23.61 -35.92 41.61
N LEU A 223 -23.47 -35.70 40.30
CA LEU A 223 -22.42 -34.92 39.62
C LEU A 223 -23.01 -34.40 38.28
N THR A 224 -23.83 -33.34 38.27
CA THR A 224 -23.51 -31.90 37.99
C THR A 224 -23.03 -31.59 36.56
N ASN A 225 -23.88 -30.93 35.76
CA ASN A 225 -23.40 -29.92 34.80
C ASN A 225 -24.49 -28.87 34.47
N GLU A 226 -24.75 -27.97 35.43
CA GLU A 226 -25.57 -26.77 35.22
C GLU A 226 -24.84 -25.68 34.39
N ALA A 227 -23.52 -25.76 34.28
CA ALA A 227 -22.68 -24.74 33.65
C ALA A 227 -22.79 -24.76 32.12
N LEU A 228 -22.94 -23.58 31.52
CA LEU A 228 -22.91 -23.37 30.08
C LEU A 228 -21.46 -23.51 29.57
N LEU A 229 -21.16 -24.49 28.73
CA LEU A 229 -19.81 -24.78 28.23
C LEU A 229 -19.80 -24.75 26.70
N PHE A 230 -18.63 -24.81 26.08
CA PHE A 230 -18.52 -25.14 24.66
C PHE A 230 -18.80 -26.63 24.42
N HIS A 231 -19.45 -26.94 23.30
CA HIS A 231 -19.79 -28.29 22.88
C HIS A 231 -18.53 -29.02 22.37
N GLU A 232 -18.45 -30.32 22.62
CA GLU A 232 -17.27 -31.15 22.25
C GLU A 232 -17.05 -31.21 20.73
N LYS A 233 -18.13 -31.37 19.97
CA LYS A 233 -18.12 -31.24 18.51
C LYS A 233 -17.99 -29.76 18.13
N CYS A 234 -16.97 -29.42 17.36
CA CYS A 234 -16.62 -28.05 16.94
C CYS A 234 -15.89 -28.06 15.58
N GLY A 235 -15.58 -26.88 15.05
CA GLY A 235 -14.85 -26.69 13.78
C GLY A 235 -13.47 -27.35 13.78
N ALA A 236 -12.97 -27.69 12.59
CA ALA A 236 -11.78 -28.54 12.41
C ALA A 236 -10.50 -27.99 13.06
N LEU A 237 -10.39 -26.67 13.22
CA LEU A 237 -9.22 -26.03 13.85
C LEU A 237 -9.41 -25.70 15.32
N ILE A 238 -10.57 -25.99 15.92
CA ILE A 238 -10.80 -25.67 17.33
C ILE A 238 -10.14 -26.69 18.25
N LYS A 239 -9.42 -26.18 19.24
CA LYS A 239 -8.94 -26.90 20.42
C LYS A 239 -9.69 -26.39 21.63
N LEU A 240 -10.45 -27.28 22.27
CA LEU A 240 -11.06 -26.98 23.56
C LEU A 240 -10.08 -27.24 24.70
N SER A 241 -10.11 -26.38 25.71
CA SER A 241 -9.33 -26.49 26.94
C SER A 241 -10.13 -25.97 28.13
N ASN A 242 -9.54 -26.01 29.33
CA ASN A 242 -10.17 -25.53 30.56
C ASN A 242 -11.56 -26.17 30.83
N GLY A 243 -11.66 -27.49 30.66
CA GLY A 243 -12.93 -28.22 30.83
C GLY A 243 -14.03 -27.76 29.86
N HIS A 244 -13.67 -27.50 28.60
CA HIS A 244 -14.55 -26.98 27.55
C HIS A 244 -15.11 -25.57 27.83
N LYS A 245 -14.42 -24.78 28.66
CA LYS A 245 -14.73 -23.35 28.83
C LYS A 245 -13.98 -22.45 27.86
N THR A 246 -12.87 -22.93 27.31
CA THR A 246 -11.97 -22.13 26.47
C THR A 246 -11.85 -22.78 25.10
N ALA A 247 -12.08 -22.00 24.05
CA ALA A 247 -11.90 -22.40 22.66
C ALA A 247 -10.71 -21.65 22.06
N GLU A 248 -9.83 -22.39 21.38
CA GLU A 248 -8.62 -21.85 20.76
C GLU A 248 -8.48 -22.36 19.33
N ARG A 249 -8.33 -21.47 18.36
CA ARG A 249 -8.11 -21.82 16.96
C ARG A 249 -6.64 -22.17 16.73
N ARG A 250 -6.41 -23.35 16.16
CA ARG A 250 -5.08 -23.86 15.78
C ARG A 250 -4.60 -23.19 14.50
N ARG A 251 -3.28 -23.08 14.35
CA ARG A 251 -2.61 -22.45 13.18
C ARG A 251 -3.11 -21.03 12.88
N PRO A 252 -3.10 -20.11 13.87
CA PRO A 252 -3.65 -18.77 13.70
C PRO A 252 -2.91 -17.90 12.69
N LEU A 253 -1.67 -18.27 12.32
CA LEU A 253 -0.89 -17.57 11.29
C LEU A 253 -1.09 -18.14 9.89
N ASP A 254 -1.59 -19.37 9.74
CA ASP A 254 -1.67 -20.05 8.43
C ASP A 254 -3.10 -20.01 7.86
N GLU A 255 -4.10 -20.10 8.74
CA GLU A 255 -5.51 -20.03 8.39
C GLU A 255 -6.19 -18.94 9.22
N PHE A 256 -7.33 -18.42 8.77
CA PHE A 256 -8.08 -17.37 9.46
C PHE A 256 -9.52 -17.76 9.81
N ASN A 257 -10.03 -18.90 9.31
CA ASN A 257 -11.40 -19.37 9.53
C ASN A 257 -11.39 -20.82 10.06
N ASN A 258 -12.48 -21.58 9.90
CA ASN A 258 -12.68 -22.94 10.44
C ASN A 258 -12.70 -22.99 11.99
N GLY A 259 -13.05 -21.86 12.62
CA GLY A 259 -12.97 -21.60 14.06
C GLY A 259 -14.31 -21.65 14.80
N VAL A 260 -15.30 -22.38 14.29
CA VAL A 260 -16.67 -22.35 14.83
C VAL A 260 -16.84 -23.26 16.05
N VAL A 261 -17.46 -22.74 17.11
CA VAL A 261 -17.84 -23.52 18.31
C VAL A 261 -19.23 -23.11 18.82
N LEU A 262 -20.00 -24.10 19.29
CA LEU A 262 -21.36 -23.92 19.82
C LEU A 262 -21.38 -24.17 21.34
N THR A 263 -22.42 -23.69 22.04
CA THR A 263 -22.67 -24.06 23.43
C THR A 263 -23.10 -25.54 23.55
N ASN A 264 -22.73 -26.18 24.67
CA ASN A 264 -23.01 -27.59 24.94
C ASN A 264 -24.50 -27.91 25.10
N ARG A 265 -25.32 -26.90 25.38
CA ARG A 265 -26.78 -26.99 25.49
C ARG A 265 -27.45 -25.71 24.95
N PRO A 266 -28.76 -25.74 24.68
CA PRO A 266 -29.51 -24.53 24.36
C PRO A 266 -29.43 -23.50 25.50
N LEU A 267 -29.47 -22.22 25.10
CA LEU A 267 -29.60 -21.07 25.98
C LEU A 267 -31.00 -21.01 26.58
N ARG A 268 -31.09 -20.72 27.87
CA ARG A 268 -32.36 -20.47 28.58
C ARG A 268 -32.75 -19.00 28.46
N ASP A 269 -34.03 -18.70 28.66
CA ASP A 269 -34.50 -17.32 28.67
C ASP A 269 -33.89 -16.52 29.82
N GLY A 270 -33.35 -15.35 29.49
CA GLY A 270 -32.62 -14.49 30.43
C GLY A 270 -31.24 -15.01 30.83
N GLU A 271 -30.78 -16.13 30.27
CA GLU A 271 -29.43 -16.65 30.51
C GLU A 271 -28.41 -15.87 29.68
N MET A 272 -27.37 -15.35 30.33
CA MET A 272 -26.27 -14.68 29.67
C MET A 272 -25.26 -15.72 29.15
N PHE A 273 -24.98 -15.67 27.86
CA PHE A 273 -23.83 -16.32 27.27
C PHE A 273 -22.74 -15.27 27.01
N GLU A 274 -21.73 -15.22 27.86
CA GLU A 274 -20.65 -14.23 27.81
C GLU A 274 -19.29 -14.91 27.63
N ILE A 275 -18.49 -14.37 26.71
CA ILE A 275 -17.11 -14.78 26.46
C ILE A 275 -16.17 -13.60 26.69
N ARG A 276 -14.94 -13.90 27.09
CA ARG A 276 -13.81 -12.98 27.09
C ARG A 276 -12.87 -13.34 25.95
N ILE A 277 -12.35 -12.35 25.24
CA ILE A 277 -11.28 -12.51 24.26
C ILE A 277 -9.96 -12.70 25.01
N ASP A 278 -9.32 -13.85 24.85
CA ASP A 278 -8.06 -14.16 25.52
C ASP A 278 -6.84 -13.94 24.62
N LYS A 279 -7.00 -14.02 23.30
CA LYS A 279 -5.91 -13.83 22.34
C LYS A 279 -6.39 -13.39 20.96
N LEU A 280 -5.69 -12.39 20.39
CA LEU A 280 -5.84 -11.90 19.03
C LEU A 280 -4.53 -12.07 18.23
N VAL A 281 -4.59 -11.93 16.91
CA VAL A 281 -3.45 -11.86 16.00
C VAL A 281 -3.66 -10.74 14.99
N ASP A 282 -2.59 -10.05 14.62
CA ASP A 282 -2.57 -8.85 13.77
C ASP A 282 -2.39 -9.13 12.27
N LYS A 283 -2.26 -10.40 11.88
CA LYS A 283 -2.05 -10.82 10.48
C LYS A 283 -3.31 -10.68 9.60
N TRP A 284 -4.49 -10.79 10.19
CA TRP A 284 -5.75 -10.92 9.45
C TRP A 284 -6.68 -9.74 9.73
N SER A 285 -7.57 -9.43 8.78
CA SER A 285 -8.65 -8.44 8.95
C SER A 285 -9.95 -9.13 9.39
N GLY A 286 -10.75 -8.44 10.21
CA GLY A 286 -11.94 -8.99 10.87
C GLY A 286 -11.59 -9.73 12.16
N SER A 287 -12.31 -9.51 13.26
CA SER A 287 -11.86 -9.98 14.59
C SER A 287 -12.55 -11.24 15.11
N ILE A 288 -13.88 -11.30 15.15
CA ILE A 288 -14.65 -12.37 15.77
C ILE A 288 -16.12 -12.22 15.38
N GLU A 289 -16.84 -13.33 15.24
CA GLU A 289 -18.29 -13.31 15.08
C GLU A 289 -18.95 -14.07 16.23
N MET A 290 -20.09 -13.59 16.71
CA MET A 290 -20.80 -14.21 17.81
C MET A 290 -22.31 -14.12 17.58
N GLY A 291 -23.04 -15.16 17.97
CA GLY A 291 -24.48 -15.20 17.71
C GLY A 291 -25.19 -16.42 18.25
N VAL A 292 -26.33 -16.73 17.65
CA VAL A 292 -27.15 -17.88 18.01
C VAL A 292 -27.55 -18.69 16.79
N THR A 293 -27.76 -19.98 16.99
CA THR A 293 -28.30 -20.87 15.96
C THR A 293 -29.37 -21.82 16.49
N ALA A 294 -30.36 -22.15 15.66
CA ALA A 294 -31.35 -23.18 15.93
C ALA A 294 -30.85 -24.60 15.60
N HIS A 295 -29.68 -24.73 14.95
CA HIS A 295 -29.11 -26.03 14.60
C HIS A 295 -28.55 -26.74 15.84
N ASN A 296 -28.81 -28.05 15.94
CA ASN A 296 -28.28 -28.86 17.03
C ASN A 296 -26.79 -29.16 16.80
N PRO A 297 -25.89 -28.86 17.77
CA PRO A 297 -24.45 -29.06 17.62
C PRO A 297 -24.05 -30.52 17.34
N ASN A 298 -24.85 -31.50 17.76
CA ASN A 298 -24.57 -32.91 17.48
C ASN A 298 -24.75 -33.26 16.00
N SER A 299 -25.77 -32.69 15.34
CA SER A 299 -26.08 -32.97 13.93
C SER A 299 -25.51 -31.94 12.97
N LEU A 300 -25.04 -30.78 13.45
CA LEU A 300 -24.48 -29.74 12.60
C LEU A 300 -23.17 -30.18 11.97
N GLU A 301 -23.04 -29.97 10.66
CA GLU A 301 -21.76 -29.96 9.97
C GLU A 301 -21.21 -28.53 10.05
N TYR A 302 -20.04 -28.40 10.66
CA TYR A 302 -19.46 -27.09 10.98
C TYR A 302 -18.88 -26.46 9.71
N PRO A 303 -19.39 -25.30 9.27
CA PRO A 303 -18.87 -24.58 8.10
C PRO A 303 -17.52 -23.93 8.42
N ALA A 304 -16.87 -23.39 7.38
CA ALA A 304 -15.66 -22.57 7.56
C ALA A 304 -15.93 -21.30 8.40
N THR A 305 -17.12 -20.72 8.27
CA THR A 305 -17.62 -19.64 9.14
C THR A 305 -19.13 -19.77 9.30
N MET A 306 -19.67 -19.37 10.45
CA MET A 306 -21.11 -19.49 10.75
C MET A 306 -21.97 -18.55 9.91
N THR A 307 -21.43 -17.47 9.38
CA THR A 307 -22.12 -16.58 8.44
C THR A 307 -22.40 -17.24 7.09
N ASN A 308 -21.71 -18.34 6.74
CA ASN A 308 -22.01 -19.10 5.53
C ASN A 308 -23.29 -19.95 5.64
N LEU A 309 -23.80 -20.21 6.85
CA LEU A 309 -25.05 -20.94 7.00
C LEU A 309 -26.24 -20.06 6.62
N ARG A 310 -26.96 -20.49 5.60
CA ARG A 310 -28.12 -19.78 5.04
C ARG A 310 -29.46 -20.13 5.70
N SER A 311 -29.44 -20.73 6.89
CA SER A 311 -30.65 -21.06 7.65
C SER A 311 -30.38 -21.14 9.15
N GLY A 312 -31.39 -20.80 9.96
CA GLY A 312 -31.40 -20.96 11.42
C GLY A 312 -30.28 -20.24 12.17
N THR A 313 -29.71 -19.15 11.65
CA THR A 313 -28.60 -18.41 12.29
C THR A 313 -28.90 -16.92 12.43
N ILE A 314 -28.48 -16.34 13.55
CA ILE A 314 -28.46 -14.89 13.79
C ILE A 314 -27.09 -14.56 14.38
N MET A 315 -26.23 -13.93 13.60
CA MET A 315 -24.83 -13.65 13.92
C MET A 315 -24.60 -12.15 13.96
N MET A 316 -23.76 -11.70 14.89
CA MET A 316 -23.17 -10.37 14.88
C MET A 316 -21.75 -10.48 14.30
N SER A 317 -21.46 -9.65 13.30
CA SER A 317 -20.16 -9.54 12.64
C SER A 317 -19.87 -8.06 12.41
N GLY A 318 -18.71 -7.58 12.87
CA GLY A 318 -18.44 -6.14 13.00
C GLY A 318 -19.51 -5.43 13.84
N CYS A 319 -20.13 -4.38 13.31
CA CYS A 319 -21.25 -3.68 13.93
C CYS A 319 -22.64 -4.11 13.38
N GLY A 320 -22.69 -5.15 12.53
CA GLY A 320 -23.90 -5.59 11.84
C GLY A 320 -24.48 -6.90 12.37
N ILE A 321 -25.78 -7.11 12.12
CA ILE A 321 -26.48 -8.39 12.34
C ILE A 321 -26.75 -9.06 11.00
N LEU A 322 -26.36 -10.33 10.92
CA LEU A 322 -26.60 -11.23 9.81
C LEU A 322 -27.61 -12.30 10.25
N THR A 323 -28.73 -12.38 9.57
CA THR A 323 -29.69 -13.48 9.75
C THR A 323 -29.56 -14.42 8.55
N ASN A 324 -29.29 -15.70 8.81
CA ASN A 324 -29.10 -16.71 7.75
C ASN A 324 -28.03 -16.29 6.73
N GLY A 325 -26.95 -15.68 7.22
CA GLY A 325 -25.84 -15.18 6.40
C GLY A 325 -26.16 -13.96 5.54
N LYS A 326 -27.35 -13.36 5.66
CA LYS A 326 -27.71 -12.11 4.98
C LYS A 326 -27.75 -10.97 5.99
N GLY A 327 -27.11 -9.85 5.67
CA GLY A 327 -27.13 -8.65 6.52
C GLY A 327 -28.56 -8.12 6.66
N THR A 328 -29.12 -8.20 7.87
CA THR A 328 -30.46 -7.69 8.20
C THR A 328 -30.41 -6.35 8.90
N ARG A 329 -29.29 -6.02 9.54
CA ARG A 329 -29.02 -4.70 10.12
C ARG A 329 -27.56 -4.36 9.95
N ARG A 330 -27.25 -3.32 9.18
CA ARG A 330 -25.85 -2.91 8.90
C ARG A 330 -25.21 -2.14 10.06
N GLU A 331 -26.01 -1.42 10.85
CA GLU A 331 -25.58 -0.62 12.00
C GLU A 331 -26.44 -1.00 13.22
N TYR A 332 -26.06 -2.08 13.91
CA TYR A 332 -26.78 -2.56 15.07
C TYR A 332 -26.37 -1.87 16.36
N CYS A 333 -25.07 -1.62 16.52
CA CYS A 333 -24.46 -1.15 17.75
C CYS A 333 -23.32 -0.18 17.47
N GLU A 334 -23.03 0.70 18.44
CA GLU A 334 -21.91 1.64 18.35
C GLU A 334 -20.55 0.96 18.51
N PHE A 335 -20.48 -0.24 19.09
CA PHE A 335 -19.22 -0.97 19.21
C PHE A 335 -19.13 -2.04 18.13
N SER A 336 -18.12 -1.96 17.26
CA SER A 336 -17.84 -3.03 16.31
C SER A 336 -17.12 -4.17 17.01
N LEU A 337 -17.48 -5.42 16.72
CA LEU A 337 -16.70 -6.57 17.20
C LEU A 337 -15.24 -6.48 16.73
N ASP A 338 -14.98 -5.89 15.55
CA ASP A 338 -13.65 -5.74 14.97
C ASP A 338 -12.70 -4.84 15.78
N GLU A 339 -13.25 -4.02 16.69
CA GLU A 339 -12.48 -3.09 17.52
C GLU A 339 -12.06 -3.69 18.87
N LEU A 340 -12.65 -4.82 19.24
CA LEU A 340 -12.45 -5.43 20.55
C LEU A 340 -11.03 -5.98 20.72
N GLN A 341 -10.48 -5.76 21.90
CA GLN A 341 -9.12 -6.12 22.27
C GLN A 341 -9.07 -7.36 23.17
N GLU A 342 -7.87 -7.90 23.37
CA GLU A 342 -7.66 -8.94 24.37
C GLU A 342 -8.09 -8.43 25.76
N GLY A 343 -8.98 -9.19 26.42
CA GLY A 343 -9.58 -8.84 27.69
C GLY A 343 -11.01 -8.29 27.60
N ASP A 344 -11.47 -7.87 26.42
CA ASP A 344 -12.86 -7.44 26.21
C ASP A 344 -13.85 -8.61 26.26
N HIS A 345 -15.10 -8.29 26.59
CA HIS A 345 -16.17 -9.25 26.80
C HIS A 345 -17.32 -9.03 25.83
N ILE A 346 -17.78 -10.12 25.22
CA ILE A 346 -18.95 -10.16 24.34
C ILE A 346 -19.96 -11.10 24.97
N GLY A 347 -21.18 -10.61 25.16
CA GLY A 347 -22.29 -11.36 25.69
C GLY A 347 -23.48 -11.36 24.74
N LEU A 348 -24.33 -12.36 24.86
CA LEU A 348 -25.66 -12.35 24.28
C LEU A 348 -26.68 -12.98 25.23
N MET A 349 -27.93 -12.52 25.11
CA MET A 349 -29.03 -12.99 25.92
C MET A 349 -30.32 -12.99 25.10
N ARG A 350 -31.03 -14.12 25.12
CA ARG A 350 -32.41 -14.22 24.68
C ARG A 350 -33.31 -13.77 25.83
N LYS A 351 -34.01 -12.64 25.69
CA LYS A 351 -34.94 -12.14 26.72
C LYS A 351 -36.27 -12.93 26.68
N PRO A 352 -37.06 -12.94 27.78
CA PRO A 352 -38.34 -13.65 27.85
C PRO A 352 -39.39 -13.20 26.82
N ASN A 353 -39.24 -12.00 26.26
CA ASN A 353 -40.07 -11.49 25.16
C ASN A 353 -39.61 -11.99 23.77
N ASN A 354 -38.73 -13.02 23.73
CA ASN A 354 -38.11 -13.60 22.54
C ASN A 354 -37.12 -12.68 21.80
N ALA A 355 -36.83 -11.50 22.33
CA ALA A 355 -35.86 -10.59 21.73
C ALA A 355 -34.43 -11.04 22.03
N LEU A 356 -33.54 -10.99 21.04
CA LEU A 356 -32.11 -11.22 21.20
C LEU A 356 -31.40 -9.89 21.45
N HIS A 357 -30.55 -9.84 22.46
CA HIS A 357 -29.70 -8.70 22.78
C HIS A 357 -28.24 -9.14 22.83
N PHE A 358 -27.33 -8.31 22.33
CA PHE A 358 -25.90 -8.44 22.56
C PHE A 358 -25.44 -7.45 23.63
N TYR A 359 -24.35 -7.81 24.30
CA TYR A 359 -23.72 -7.04 25.36
C TYR A 359 -22.25 -6.92 25.03
N ILE A 360 -21.70 -5.71 25.06
CA ILE A 360 -20.26 -5.49 24.90
C ILE A 360 -19.76 -4.83 26.18
N ASN A 361 -18.79 -5.47 26.84
CA ASN A 361 -18.24 -5.05 28.12
C ASN A 361 -19.33 -4.76 29.19
N GLY A 362 -20.43 -5.52 29.12
CA GLY A 362 -21.56 -5.43 30.04
C GLY A 362 -22.67 -4.43 29.64
N ILE A 363 -22.48 -3.65 28.57
CA ILE A 363 -23.44 -2.66 28.05
C ILE A 363 -24.37 -3.33 27.04
N ASP A 364 -25.69 -3.24 27.26
CA ASP A 364 -26.73 -3.73 26.34
C ASP A 364 -26.74 -2.90 25.06
N GLN A 365 -26.52 -3.54 23.91
CA GLN A 365 -26.47 -2.89 22.60
C GLN A 365 -27.85 -2.71 21.95
N GLY A 366 -28.93 -3.12 22.64
CA GLY A 366 -30.30 -3.03 22.16
C GLY A 366 -30.79 -4.29 21.46
N VAL A 367 -31.95 -4.20 20.80
CA VAL A 367 -32.64 -5.37 20.20
C VAL A 367 -32.00 -5.74 18.85
N ALA A 368 -31.34 -6.90 18.77
CA ALA A 368 -30.77 -7.43 17.53
C ALA A 368 -31.84 -8.01 16.61
N THR A 369 -32.76 -8.78 17.19
CA THR A 369 -34.01 -9.22 16.55
C THR A 369 -35.11 -9.31 17.60
N ALA A 370 -36.32 -8.92 17.22
CA ALA A 370 -37.48 -8.96 18.10
C ALA A 370 -38.05 -10.37 18.28
N VAL A 371 -37.74 -11.30 17.37
CA VAL A 371 -38.27 -12.67 17.39
C VAL A 371 -37.13 -13.65 17.16
N THR A 372 -37.04 -14.64 18.05
CA THR A 372 -36.11 -15.75 17.97
C THR A 372 -36.81 -17.10 18.15
N PRO A 373 -36.32 -18.18 17.51
CA PRO A 373 -36.76 -19.54 17.78
C PRO A 373 -36.67 -19.90 19.28
N PRO A 374 -37.49 -20.84 19.76
CA PRO A 374 -37.52 -21.23 21.18
C PRO A 374 -36.28 -22.00 21.62
N VAL A 375 -35.63 -22.72 20.70
CA VAL A 375 -34.40 -23.48 20.98
C VAL A 375 -33.27 -22.83 20.21
N LEU A 376 -32.31 -22.27 20.93
CA LEU A 376 -31.13 -21.62 20.38
C LEU A 376 -29.88 -22.05 21.12
N TYR A 377 -28.81 -22.31 20.39
CA TYR A 377 -27.46 -22.52 20.90
C TYR A 377 -26.66 -21.24 20.71
N GLY A 378 -25.81 -20.91 21.68
CA GLY A 378 -24.83 -19.84 21.51
C GLY A 378 -23.73 -20.28 20.56
N VAL A 379 -23.25 -19.36 19.74
CA VAL A 379 -22.27 -19.59 18.68
C VAL A 379 -21.15 -18.59 18.82
N VAL A 380 -19.91 -19.06 18.71
CA VAL A 380 -18.72 -18.22 18.58
C VAL A 380 -17.94 -18.70 17.37
N ASP A 381 -17.56 -17.77 16.51
CA ASP A 381 -16.70 -18.02 15.36
C ASP A 381 -15.38 -17.25 15.55
N LEU A 382 -14.31 -18.01 15.80
CA LEU A 382 -12.96 -17.48 15.90
C LEU A 382 -12.40 -17.19 14.51
N TYR A 383 -12.99 -16.19 13.84
CA TYR A 383 -12.63 -15.76 12.50
C TYR A 383 -11.57 -14.64 12.54
N GLY A 384 -10.66 -14.60 11.56
CA GLY A 384 -9.68 -13.53 11.40
C GLY A 384 -8.72 -13.43 12.60
N MET A 385 -8.75 -12.27 13.28
CA MET A 385 -7.85 -11.94 14.38
C MET A 385 -8.09 -12.81 15.63
N ALA A 386 -9.32 -13.28 15.90
CA ALA A 386 -9.60 -14.08 17.09
C ALA A 386 -8.89 -15.43 17.05
N VAL A 387 -8.08 -15.65 18.08
CA VAL A 387 -7.35 -16.90 18.30
C VAL A 387 -7.93 -17.67 19.47
N LYS A 388 -8.31 -16.99 20.56
CA LYS A 388 -8.71 -17.67 21.80
C LYS A 388 -9.76 -16.90 22.57
N VAL A 389 -10.76 -17.63 23.10
CA VAL A 389 -11.83 -17.07 23.94
C VAL A 389 -12.18 -18.01 25.10
N THR A 390 -12.70 -17.44 26.18
CA THR A 390 -13.16 -18.20 27.36
C THR A 390 -14.55 -17.76 27.80
N ILE A 391 -15.44 -18.72 28.06
CA ILE A 391 -16.76 -18.46 28.65
C ILE A 391 -16.59 -17.96 30.09
N VAL A 392 -17.26 -16.88 30.43
CA VAL A 392 -17.25 -16.26 31.76
C VAL A 392 -18.53 -16.63 32.51
N HIS A 393 -18.40 -17.30 33.66
CA HIS A 393 -19.53 -17.74 34.49
C HIS A 393 -19.88 -16.80 35.66
N ASN A 394 -19.11 -15.72 35.88
CA ASN A 394 -19.18 -14.98 37.13
C ASN A 394 -20.09 -13.74 37.03
N HIS A 395 -21.36 -13.90 37.38
CA HIS A 395 -22.32 -12.82 37.54
C HIS A 395 -22.43 -12.40 39.00
N ASN A 396 -21.55 -11.50 39.44
CA ASN A 396 -21.77 -10.73 40.67
C ASN A 396 -22.42 -9.40 40.28
N PRO A 397 -23.71 -9.16 40.58
CA PRO A 397 -24.40 -7.90 40.26
C PRO A 397 -23.71 -6.68 40.87
N SER A 398 -22.99 -6.87 41.98
CA SER A 398 -22.19 -5.87 42.68
C SER A 398 -20.97 -5.40 41.89
N ASP A 399 -20.28 -6.28 41.16
CA ASP A 399 -19.15 -5.90 40.29
C ASP A 399 -19.64 -5.27 38.98
N ARG A 400 -20.83 -5.69 38.52
CA ARG A 400 -21.53 -5.07 37.38
C ARG A 400 -22.03 -3.67 37.75
N LEU A 401 -22.52 -3.46 38.98
CA LEU A 401 -22.95 -2.15 39.48
C LEU A 401 -21.76 -1.24 39.82
N ARG A 402 -20.61 -1.77 40.27
CA ARG A 402 -19.38 -0.97 40.43
C ARG A 402 -18.78 -0.55 39.09
N ARG A 403 -18.79 -1.43 38.08
CA ARG A 403 -18.39 -1.11 36.70
C ARG A 403 -19.38 -0.17 36.01
N ASN A 404 -20.69 -0.45 36.13
CA ASN A 404 -21.74 0.43 35.63
C ASN A 404 -21.77 1.77 36.36
N ASN A 405 -21.47 1.85 37.67
CA ASN A 405 -21.40 3.15 38.37
C ASN A 405 -20.11 3.92 38.08
N ALA A 406 -19.04 3.27 37.62
CA ALA A 406 -17.88 3.97 37.07
C ALA A 406 -18.20 4.56 35.69
N LEU A 407 -18.97 3.84 34.85
CA LEU A 407 -19.41 4.28 33.53
C LEU A 407 -20.59 5.28 33.56
N LEU A 408 -21.57 5.12 34.45
CA LEU A 408 -22.68 6.08 34.68
C LEU A 408 -22.19 7.38 35.33
N ARG A 409 -21.06 7.33 36.06
CA ARG A 409 -20.35 8.54 36.52
C ARG A 409 -19.61 9.25 35.39
N ALA A 410 -19.21 8.51 34.33
CA ALA A 410 -18.68 9.07 33.09
C ALA A 410 -19.78 9.59 32.13
N LEU A 411 -21.04 9.16 32.32
CA LEU A 411 -22.19 9.53 31.48
C LEU A 411 -23.20 10.48 32.16
N SER A 412 -22.92 10.98 33.38
CA SER A 412 -23.72 12.03 34.02
C SER A 412 -23.21 13.42 33.63
N PRO A 413 -24.07 14.44 33.45
CA PRO A 413 -23.63 15.78 33.10
C PRO A 413 -22.72 16.35 34.20
N PRO A 414 -21.67 17.14 33.84
CA PRO A 414 -20.63 17.51 34.78
C PRO A 414 -21.18 18.44 35.88
N PRO A 415 -20.63 18.36 37.11
CA PRO A 415 -20.84 19.42 38.10
C PRO A 415 -20.25 20.75 37.56
N PRO A 416 -20.74 21.92 38.04
CA PRO A 416 -20.27 23.20 37.52
C PRO A 416 -18.76 23.33 37.75
N PRO A 417 -18.02 23.94 36.81
CA PRO A 417 -16.58 23.90 36.81
C PRO A 417 -16.02 24.72 37.98
N HIS A 418 -15.10 24.12 38.75
CA HIS A 418 -14.20 24.88 39.61
C HIS A 418 -12.96 25.32 38.79
N PRO A 419 -12.51 26.57 38.96
CA PRO A 419 -11.58 27.22 38.04
C PRO A 419 -10.13 26.81 38.35
N ILE A 420 -9.25 26.67 37.35
CA ILE A 420 -8.21 27.62 36.91
C ILE A 420 -7.37 26.82 35.88
N ALA A 421 -6.98 27.28 34.69
CA ALA A 421 -6.47 28.60 34.32
C ALA A 421 -7.04 29.17 33.01
N ALA A 422 -7.59 30.38 33.14
CA ALA A 422 -7.45 31.56 32.26
C ALA A 422 -7.08 31.34 30.79
N ASN A 423 -8.10 31.05 29.98
CA ASN A 423 -8.39 31.58 28.63
C ASN A 423 -9.16 30.48 27.89
N GLY A 424 -10.37 30.74 27.40
CA GLY A 424 -11.25 29.74 26.74
C GLY A 424 -10.75 29.17 25.41
N ARG A 425 -9.43 29.07 25.22
CA ARG A 425 -8.70 28.64 24.04
C ARG A 425 -8.75 27.12 23.89
N LEU A 426 -8.89 26.66 22.65
CA LEU A 426 -8.95 25.25 22.31
C LEU A 426 -7.53 24.67 22.26
N VAL A 427 -7.30 23.54 22.93
CA VAL A 427 -6.01 22.82 22.96
C VAL A 427 -6.25 21.34 22.75
N PHE A 428 -5.23 20.56 22.39
CA PHE A 428 -5.27 19.11 22.37
C PHE A 428 -5.37 18.55 23.80
N HIS A 429 -6.10 17.45 23.93
CA HIS A 429 -6.20 16.67 25.16
C HIS A 429 -4.89 15.88 25.38
N PRO A 430 -4.40 15.75 26.62
CA PRO A 430 -3.16 15.01 26.89
C PRO A 430 -3.26 13.50 26.62
N ASN A 431 -4.47 12.92 26.66
CA ASN A 431 -4.70 11.55 26.19
C ASN A 431 -4.58 11.51 24.66
N CYS A 432 -3.52 10.89 24.16
CA CYS A 432 -3.16 10.82 22.75
C CYS A 432 -2.71 9.39 22.38
N GLY A 433 -2.65 9.09 21.08
CA GLY A 433 -2.28 7.78 20.55
C GLY A 433 -0.91 7.31 21.04
N GLN A 434 -0.67 6.01 21.03
CA GLN A 434 0.53 5.40 21.64
C GLN A 434 1.86 5.94 21.09
N LYS A 435 1.86 6.45 19.85
CA LYS A 435 3.04 7.03 19.19
C LYS A 435 2.93 8.55 19.00
N ALA A 436 1.89 9.17 19.55
CA ALA A 436 1.70 10.61 19.58
C ALA A 436 2.13 11.21 20.93
N ALA A 437 2.52 12.47 20.90
CA ALA A 437 2.81 13.27 22.06
C ALA A 437 2.19 14.65 21.87
N VAL A 438 1.55 15.16 22.91
CA VAL A 438 1.04 16.53 22.93
C VAL A 438 2.06 17.43 23.63
N VAL A 439 2.60 18.38 22.87
CA VAL A 439 3.67 19.30 23.29
C VAL A 439 3.22 20.76 23.12
N ASN A 440 4.09 21.71 23.49
CA ASN A 440 3.84 23.15 23.37
C ASN A 440 2.54 23.58 24.08
N GLU A 441 2.46 23.29 25.39
CA GLU A 441 1.31 23.63 26.26
C GLU A 441 -0.04 23.10 25.76
N GLY A 442 -0.05 21.94 25.08
CA GLY A 442 -1.28 21.36 24.56
C GLY A 442 -1.61 21.79 23.13
N ARG A 443 -0.81 22.64 22.48
CA ARG A 443 -1.16 23.16 21.14
C ARG A 443 -0.58 22.39 19.98
N THR A 444 0.36 21.49 20.23
CA THR A 444 1.05 20.76 19.15
C THR A 444 0.94 19.27 19.37
N ALA A 445 0.50 18.55 18.35
CA ALA A 445 0.57 17.11 18.27
C ALA A 445 1.83 16.73 17.49
N LEU A 446 2.58 15.77 18.02
CA LEU A 446 3.86 15.33 17.47
C LEU A 446 3.91 13.80 17.49
N ARG A 447 4.44 13.19 16.43
CA ARG A 447 4.81 11.77 16.34
C ARG A 447 6.34 11.67 16.43
N PRO A 448 6.94 11.43 17.61
CA PRO A 448 8.38 11.60 17.82
C PRO A 448 9.26 10.65 16.98
N HIS A 449 8.72 9.48 16.64
CA HIS A 449 9.39 8.42 15.86
C HIS A 449 8.75 8.24 14.47
N ALA A 450 8.45 9.35 13.79
CA ALA A 450 7.68 9.32 12.55
C ALA A 450 8.34 8.55 11.38
N THR A 451 9.64 8.28 11.44
CA THR A 451 10.36 7.45 10.46
C THR A 451 10.28 5.96 10.76
N ASP A 452 9.94 5.57 11.99
CA ASP A 452 9.89 4.17 12.41
C ASP A 452 8.51 3.58 12.08
N ASP A 453 7.46 4.40 12.19
CA ASP A 453 6.06 4.02 11.97
C ASP A 453 5.22 5.15 11.35
N PHE A 454 4.09 4.78 10.75
CA PHE A 454 3.21 5.69 9.99
C PHE A 454 1.84 5.94 10.64
N ASN A 455 1.54 5.34 11.79
CA ASN A 455 0.21 5.39 12.42
C ASN A 455 0.33 5.45 13.97
N HIS A 456 -0.80 5.30 14.67
CA HIS A 456 -0.99 5.52 16.12
C HIS A 456 -0.79 6.99 16.54
N GLY A 457 -1.08 7.92 15.63
CA GLY A 457 -0.86 9.36 15.74
C GLY A 457 -2.08 10.18 16.21
N VAL A 458 -3.14 9.54 16.70
CA VAL A 458 -4.45 10.19 16.95
C VAL A 458 -4.42 11.10 18.18
N VAL A 459 -4.97 12.32 18.04
CA VAL A 459 -5.11 13.33 19.10
C VAL A 459 -6.46 14.04 18.97
N LEU A 460 -7.08 14.35 20.11
CA LEU A 460 -8.39 15.01 20.17
C LEU A 460 -8.30 16.36 20.87
N THR A 461 -9.28 17.24 20.68
CA THR A 461 -9.40 18.47 21.46
C THR A 461 -9.76 18.19 22.92
N SER A 462 -9.27 19.02 23.85
CA SER A 462 -9.51 18.88 25.29
C SER A 462 -10.94 19.19 25.72
N ARG A 463 -11.69 19.90 24.88
CA ARG A 463 -13.12 20.16 25.02
C ARG A 463 -13.82 19.98 23.69
N ALA A 464 -15.14 19.80 23.75
CA ALA A 464 -15.97 19.79 22.57
C ALA A 464 -15.91 21.14 21.82
N LEU A 465 -16.06 21.07 20.50
CA LEU A 465 -16.23 22.22 19.63
C LEU A 465 -17.58 22.87 19.91
N ARG A 466 -17.59 24.20 19.93
CA ARG A 466 -18.82 24.99 19.88
C ARG A 466 -19.30 25.06 18.44
N ASP A 467 -20.59 25.32 18.26
CA ASP A 467 -21.11 25.56 16.93
C ASP A 467 -20.48 26.83 16.33
N GLU A 468 -20.17 26.79 15.03
CA GLU A 468 -19.39 27.81 14.30
C GLU A 468 -17.95 28.01 14.80
N GLU A 469 -17.40 27.12 15.64
CA GLU A 469 -16.00 27.17 16.04
C GLU A 469 -15.12 26.39 15.06
N LEU A 470 -14.28 27.10 14.29
CA LEU A 470 -13.29 26.48 13.41
C LEU A 470 -12.13 25.94 14.23
N PHE A 471 -11.95 24.62 14.20
CA PHE A 471 -10.73 24.00 14.68
C PHE A 471 -9.79 23.80 13.49
N GLN A 472 -8.62 24.45 13.52
CA GLN A 472 -7.65 24.39 12.45
C GLN A 472 -6.26 24.07 12.99
N VAL A 473 -5.53 23.24 12.25
CA VAL A 473 -4.14 22.90 12.52
C VAL A 473 -3.27 23.20 11.32
N ARG A 474 -2.04 23.61 11.56
CA ARG A 474 -0.98 23.74 10.57
C ARG A 474 -0.08 22.52 10.66
N LEU A 475 0.24 21.92 9.53
CA LEU A 475 1.21 20.84 9.43
C LEU A 475 2.61 21.44 9.58
N ASP A 476 3.35 21.13 10.64
CA ASP A 476 4.69 21.72 10.84
C ASP A 476 5.81 20.83 10.28
N HIS A 477 5.60 19.51 10.28
CA HIS A 477 6.59 18.55 9.80
C HIS A 477 5.92 17.36 9.13
N VAL A 478 6.48 16.98 7.97
CA VAL A 478 6.10 15.79 7.21
C VAL A 478 7.34 14.93 6.92
N VAL A 479 7.18 13.61 6.92
CA VAL A 479 8.21 12.63 6.54
C VAL A 479 7.86 12.04 5.18
N ASP A 480 8.86 11.77 4.35
CA ASP A 480 8.72 11.32 2.96
C ASP A 480 8.73 9.78 2.81
N LYS A 481 8.86 9.04 3.91
CA LYS A 481 8.98 7.58 3.91
C LYS A 481 7.66 6.85 3.62
N TRP A 482 6.52 7.46 3.96
CA TRP A 482 5.23 6.80 4.02
C TRP A 482 4.23 7.43 3.04
N ALA A 483 3.26 6.65 2.57
CA ALA A 483 2.12 7.19 1.81
C ALA A 483 1.00 7.65 2.77
N GLY A 484 0.09 8.49 2.28
CA GLY A 484 -0.91 9.19 3.10
C GLY A 484 -0.32 10.40 3.83
N SER A 485 -1.09 11.43 4.18
CA SER A 485 -0.57 12.60 4.93
C SER A 485 -1.18 12.76 6.31
N ILE A 486 -2.34 13.42 6.42
CA ILE A 486 -3.00 13.73 7.69
C ILE A 486 -4.49 13.45 7.54
N GLU A 487 -5.12 12.95 8.60
CA GLU A 487 -6.59 12.88 8.64
C GLU A 487 -7.11 13.88 9.69
N ILE A 488 -8.25 14.49 9.40
CA ILE A 488 -8.89 15.45 10.30
C ILE A 488 -10.40 15.22 10.34
N GLY A 489 -11.02 15.42 11.49
CA GLY A 489 -12.43 15.11 11.63
C GLY A 489 -13.03 15.51 12.96
N VAL A 490 -14.21 14.98 13.23
CA VAL A 490 -14.89 15.13 14.52
C VAL A 490 -15.40 13.79 15.02
N THR A 491 -15.52 13.67 16.34
CA THR A 491 -16.10 12.49 16.99
C THR A 491 -17.01 12.84 18.15
N THR A 492 -18.03 12.01 18.40
CA THR A 492 -18.86 12.08 19.62
C THR A 492 -18.18 11.48 20.85
N HIS A 493 -17.07 10.76 20.67
CA HIS A 493 -16.37 10.07 21.76
C HIS A 493 -15.55 11.05 22.60
N SER A 494 -15.65 10.91 23.93
CA SER A 494 -14.90 11.75 24.85
C SER A 494 -13.41 11.37 24.88
N PRO A 495 -12.49 12.34 24.76
CA PRO A 495 -11.04 12.08 24.78
C PRO A 495 -10.54 11.55 26.13
N ALA A 496 -11.32 11.67 27.21
CA ALA A 496 -10.96 11.13 28.52
C ALA A 496 -11.20 9.62 28.66
N HIS A 497 -12.04 9.04 27.79
CA HIS A 497 -12.48 7.64 27.90
C HIS A 497 -12.28 6.82 26.63
N LEU A 498 -12.03 7.48 25.50
CA LEU A 498 -11.72 6.81 24.25
C LEU A 498 -10.32 6.18 24.32
N GLN A 499 -10.25 4.87 24.09
CA GLN A 499 -8.99 4.21 23.75
C GLN A 499 -8.69 4.53 22.29
N LEU A 500 -7.55 5.17 22.05
CA LEU A 500 -7.25 5.71 20.73
C LEU A 500 -6.72 4.61 19.80
N PRO A 501 -7.38 4.39 18.64
CA PRO A 501 -6.99 3.36 17.67
C PRO A 501 -5.67 3.71 16.96
N SER A 502 -5.18 2.78 16.13
CA SER A 502 -4.03 3.03 15.25
C SER A 502 -4.29 4.14 14.23
N THR A 503 -5.52 4.31 13.78
CA THR A 503 -5.96 5.48 13.01
C THR A 503 -7.43 5.76 13.32
N MET A 504 -7.85 7.03 13.29
CA MET A 504 -9.24 7.37 13.66
C MET A 504 -10.26 6.79 12.67
N THR A 505 -9.89 6.57 11.41
CA THR A 505 -10.75 5.90 10.42
C THR A 505 -11.05 4.45 10.75
N ASN A 506 -10.30 3.81 11.65
CA ASN A 506 -10.63 2.46 12.15
C ASN A 506 -11.82 2.44 13.13
N LEU A 507 -12.23 3.60 13.65
CA LEU A 507 -13.38 3.67 14.56
C LEU A 507 -14.68 3.67 13.72
N ARG A 508 -15.47 2.62 13.87
CA ARG A 508 -16.71 2.32 13.14
C ARG A 508 -17.95 2.94 13.81
N SER A 509 -17.79 3.94 14.67
CA SER A 509 -18.91 4.65 15.29
C SER A 509 -18.58 6.08 15.72
N GLY A 510 -19.56 6.96 15.57
CA GLY A 510 -19.52 8.34 16.05
C GLY A 510 -18.34 9.15 15.50
N THR A 511 -17.86 8.88 14.29
CA THR A 511 -16.71 9.57 13.68
C THR A 511 -17.02 10.07 12.27
N TRP A 512 -16.60 11.30 11.98
CA TRP A 512 -16.61 11.88 10.64
C TRP A 512 -15.21 12.40 10.34
N MET A 513 -14.51 11.75 9.43
CA MET A 513 -13.10 12.00 9.11
C MET A 513 -12.95 12.35 7.63
N MET A 514 -12.12 13.33 7.32
CA MET A 514 -11.59 13.54 5.97
C MET A 514 -10.23 12.84 5.87
N THR A 515 -10.06 12.01 4.85
CA THR A 515 -8.84 11.26 4.55
C THR A 515 -8.61 11.24 3.05
N GLY A 516 -7.40 11.54 2.61
CA GLY A 516 -7.12 11.79 1.19
C GLY A 516 -8.07 12.85 0.62
N ASN A 517 -8.80 12.52 -0.45
CA ASN A 517 -9.85 13.36 -1.06
C ASN A 517 -11.29 12.97 -0.63
N GLY A 518 -11.46 12.02 0.29
CA GLY A 518 -12.75 11.47 0.69
C GLY A 518 -13.17 11.85 2.11
N VAL A 519 -14.46 11.72 2.39
CA VAL A 519 -15.03 11.80 3.75
C VAL A 519 -15.50 10.41 4.15
N MET A 520 -15.02 9.95 5.29
CA MET A 520 -15.44 8.72 5.94
C MET A 520 -16.33 9.01 7.14
N HIS A 521 -17.39 8.23 7.27
CA HIS A 521 -18.22 8.19 8.46
C HIS A 521 -18.18 6.76 9.00
N ASN A 522 -17.80 6.60 10.28
CA ASN A 522 -17.76 5.28 10.93
C ASN A 522 -16.91 4.26 10.13
N GLY A 523 -15.74 4.69 9.67
CA GLY A 523 -14.81 3.87 8.88
C GLY A 523 -15.34 3.41 7.52
N THR A 524 -16.40 4.03 7.01
CA THR A 524 -16.95 3.79 5.67
C THR A 524 -16.90 5.09 4.89
N THR A 525 -16.36 5.06 3.67
CA THR A 525 -16.37 6.24 2.81
C THR A 525 -17.81 6.58 2.43
N VAL A 526 -18.22 7.81 2.74
CA VAL A 526 -19.57 8.33 2.45
C VAL A 526 -19.57 9.34 1.32
N LEU A 527 -18.45 10.03 1.10
CA LEU A 527 -18.20 10.87 -0.05
C LEU A 527 -16.80 10.58 -0.58
N ASP A 528 -16.72 10.14 -1.82
CA ASP A 528 -15.48 10.16 -2.60
C ASP A 528 -15.37 11.53 -3.30
N GLU A 529 -14.14 12.01 -3.51
CA GLU A 529 -13.87 13.28 -4.23
C GLU A 529 -14.55 14.52 -3.63
N TYR A 530 -14.63 14.58 -2.30
CA TYR A 530 -15.27 15.68 -1.58
C TYR A 530 -14.49 17.01 -1.70
N GLY A 531 -13.17 16.97 -1.81
CA GLY A 531 -12.37 18.20 -1.87
C GLY A 531 -10.87 17.96 -2.01
N HIS A 532 -10.07 18.96 -1.61
CA HIS A 532 -8.62 18.91 -1.66
C HIS A 532 -8.06 17.63 -1.04
N ASN A 533 -7.23 16.90 -1.79
CA ASN A 533 -6.60 15.70 -1.30
C ASN A 533 -5.58 16.03 -0.19
N LEU A 534 -5.87 15.60 1.05
CA LEU A 534 -5.01 15.81 2.20
C LEU A 534 -3.61 15.19 2.04
N ASP A 535 -3.46 14.15 1.21
CA ASP A 535 -2.18 13.49 0.94
C ASP A 535 -1.18 14.38 0.19
N ARG A 536 -1.67 15.49 -0.39
CA ARG A 536 -0.84 16.47 -1.10
C ARG A 536 -0.34 17.60 -0.19
N LEU A 537 -0.75 17.62 1.08
CA LEU A 537 -0.39 18.68 2.02
C LEU A 537 1.08 18.61 2.42
N LYS A 538 1.72 19.77 2.50
CA LYS A 538 3.12 19.93 2.89
C LYS A 538 3.23 20.67 4.22
N ALA A 539 4.42 20.60 4.81
CA ALA A 539 4.74 21.45 5.97
C ALA A 539 4.48 22.92 5.63
N GLY A 540 3.67 23.59 6.46
CA GLY A 540 3.17 24.94 6.28
C GLY A 540 1.68 25.01 5.93
N ASP A 541 1.11 23.97 5.31
CA ASP A 541 -0.30 23.94 4.96
C ASP A 541 -1.19 23.76 6.20
N THR A 542 -2.44 24.21 6.10
CA THR A 542 -3.42 24.16 7.19
C THR A 542 -4.65 23.37 6.79
N VAL A 543 -5.19 22.63 7.76
CA VAL A 543 -6.45 21.90 7.62
C VAL A 543 -7.32 22.13 8.83
N GLY A 544 -8.62 22.26 8.62
CA GLY A 544 -9.57 22.55 9.69
C GLY A 544 -10.92 21.91 9.48
N VAL A 545 -11.69 21.88 10.55
CA VAL A 545 -13.05 21.34 10.60
C VAL A 545 -13.94 22.25 11.45
N LEU A 546 -15.18 22.43 11.01
CA LEU A 546 -16.19 23.25 11.67
C LEU A 546 -17.55 22.56 11.60
N ARG A 547 -18.28 22.55 12.72
CA ARG A 547 -19.69 22.13 12.78
C ARG A 547 -20.57 23.37 12.81
N ARG A 548 -21.55 23.44 11.92
CA ARG A 548 -22.58 24.49 11.91
C ARG A 548 -23.77 24.15 12.83
N PRO A 549 -24.54 25.15 13.30
CA PRO A 549 -25.71 24.94 14.15
C PRO A 549 -26.80 24.06 13.52
N ASP A 550 -26.90 24.06 12.18
CA ASP A 550 -27.83 23.21 11.42
C ASP A 550 -27.42 21.73 11.37
N GLY A 551 -26.28 21.37 11.99
CA GLY A 551 -25.74 20.01 12.03
C GLY A 551 -24.93 19.64 10.78
N THR A 552 -24.59 20.59 9.92
CA THR A 552 -23.67 20.34 8.80
C THR A 552 -22.21 20.44 9.26
N LEU A 553 -21.37 19.55 8.73
CA LEU A 553 -19.92 19.54 8.96
C LEU A 553 -19.20 20.06 7.73
N HIS A 554 -18.21 20.92 7.92
CA HIS A 554 -17.44 21.53 6.85
C HIS A 554 -15.94 21.37 7.13
N PHE A 555 -15.16 21.01 6.10
CA PHE A 555 -13.71 21.01 6.16
C PHE A 555 -13.12 22.23 5.45
N PHE A 556 -11.93 22.62 5.89
CA PHE A 556 -11.18 23.76 5.38
C PHE A 556 -9.76 23.33 5.07
N VAL A 557 -9.23 23.75 3.93
CA VAL A 557 -7.83 23.55 3.56
C VAL A 557 -7.27 24.89 3.15
N ASN A 558 -6.19 25.34 3.79
CA ASN A 558 -5.56 26.64 3.55
C ASN A 558 -6.54 27.83 3.62
N GLY A 559 -7.50 27.76 4.55
CA GLY A 559 -8.56 28.76 4.75
C GLY A 559 -9.74 28.68 3.77
N ALA A 560 -9.67 27.83 2.74
CA ALA A 560 -10.75 27.63 1.79
C ALA A 560 -11.71 26.52 2.26
N ALA A 561 -13.00 26.86 2.39
CA ALA A 561 -14.06 25.90 2.70
C ALA A 561 -14.27 24.91 1.55
N GLN A 562 -14.30 23.61 1.84
CA GLN A 562 -14.46 22.55 0.84
C GLN A 562 -15.95 22.23 0.53
N GLY A 563 -16.89 22.77 1.29
CA GLY A 563 -18.33 22.50 1.15
C GLY A 563 -18.90 21.66 2.30
N PRO A 564 -20.17 21.21 2.25
CA PRO A 564 -20.76 20.37 3.30
C PRO A 564 -20.31 18.90 3.16
N ALA A 565 -19.63 18.39 4.18
CA ALA A 565 -19.06 17.04 4.25
C ALA A 565 -20.01 15.99 4.82
N ALA A 566 -20.87 16.40 5.75
CA ALA A 566 -21.84 15.53 6.39
C ALA A 566 -23.01 16.35 6.94
N TRP A 567 -24.15 15.69 7.09
CA TRP A 567 -25.37 16.28 7.64
C TRP A 567 -25.77 15.56 8.93
N ASN A 568 -26.55 16.24 9.78
CA ASN A 568 -27.05 15.72 11.05
C ASN A 568 -25.95 15.33 12.06
N VAL A 569 -24.79 16.01 12.03
CA VAL A 569 -23.73 15.81 13.02
C VAL A 569 -24.21 16.33 14.39
N PRO A 570 -24.13 15.53 15.48
CA PRO A 570 -24.60 15.93 16.80
C PRO A 570 -23.85 17.15 17.36
N PRO A 571 -24.46 17.95 18.25
CA PRO A 571 -23.72 18.94 19.03
C PRO A 571 -22.77 18.26 20.03
N ASN A 572 -21.81 19.01 20.58
CA ASN A 572 -20.80 18.52 21.54
C ASN A 572 -19.82 17.45 20.99
N VAL A 573 -19.41 17.60 19.74
CA VAL A 573 -18.35 16.76 19.14
C VAL A 573 -16.96 17.31 19.44
N TYR A 574 -15.97 16.43 19.52
CA TYR A 574 -14.56 16.76 19.70
C TYR A 574 -13.85 16.74 18.34
N ALA A 575 -12.95 17.68 18.10
CA ALA A 575 -12.14 17.62 16.89
C ALA A 575 -11.05 16.57 17.04
N VAL A 576 -10.71 15.95 15.92
CA VAL A 576 -9.72 14.88 15.83
C VAL A 576 -8.68 15.26 14.79
N VAL A 577 -7.42 15.00 15.12
CA VAL A 577 -6.31 14.97 14.16
C VAL A 577 -5.66 13.60 14.25
N ASP A 578 -5.38 13.00 13.10
CA ASP A 578 -4.58 11.78 13.01
C ASP A 578 -3.30 12.08 12.24
N LEU A 579 -2.17 12.04 12.96
CA LEU A 579 -0.85 12.10 12.36
C LEU A 579 -0.52 10.73 11.73
N TYR A 580 -1.17 10.45 10.60
CA TYR A 580 -1.00 9.27 9.77
C TYR A 580 0.15 9.47 8.77
N GLY A 581 0.56 8.44 8.03
CA GLY A 581 1.48 8.52 6.88
C GLY A 581 2.65 9.49 7.06
N GLN A 582 2.69 10.50 6.19
CA GLN A 582 3.69 11.55 6.14
C GLN A 582 3.57 12.55 7.30
N ALA A 583 2.39 12.79 7.88
CA ALA A 583 2.26 13.80 8.93
C ALA A 583 2.99 13.39 10.21
N ALA A 584 3.98 14.19 10.60
CA ALA A 584 4.78 13.95 11.79
C ALA A 584 4.48 14.97 12.89
N GLN A 585 4.05 16.20 12.56
CA GLN A 585 3.73 17.22 13.54
C GLN A 585 2.66 18.19 13.01
N ALA A 586 1.70 18.54 13.87
CA ALA A 586 0.71 19.57 13.58
C ALA A 586 0.41 20.45 14.81
N THR A 587 0.29 21.77 14.61
CA THR A 587 -0.01 22.77 15.67
C THR A 587 -1.35 23.46 15.42
N ILE A 588 -2.16 23.63 16.47
CA ILE A 588 -3.41 24.40 16.44
C ILE A 588 -3.12 25.86 16.11
N VAL A 589 -3.84 26.40 15.13
CA VAL A 589 -3.79 27.81 14.73
C VAL A 589 -4.99 28.53 15.32
N ASP A 590 -4.78 29.68 15.96
CA ASP A 590 -5.88 30.54 16.41
C ASP A 590 -6.32 31.50 15.30
N GLU A 591 -7.59 31.90 15.29
CA GLU A 591 -8.19 32.82 14.29
C GLU A 591 -7.57 34.23 14.18
N GLY A 592 -6.42 34.49 14.83
CA GLY A 592 -5.70 35.76 14.78
C GLY A 592 -4.28 35.70 14.18
N GLU A 593 -3.79 34.53 13.75
CA GLU A 593 -2.39 34.33 13.33
C GLU A 593 -2.21 34.05 11.83
N ALA A 594 -3.12 34.54 10.99
CA ALA A 594 -2.95 34.55 9.54
C ALA A 594 -1.98 35.68 9.11
N PRO A 595 -1.01 35.45 8.21
CA PRO A 595 -0.30 36.55 7.55
C PRO A 595 -1.33 37.42 6.80
N LEU A 596 -1.30 38.73 7.08
CA LEU A 596 -2.14 39.74 6.45
C LEU A 596 -2.04 39.68 4.92
N VAL A 597 -3.02 39.07 4.27
CA VAL A 597 -3.40 39.38 2.89
C VAL A 597 -4.69 40.20 2.99
N PRO A 598 -4.75 41.43 2.45
CA PRO A 598 -5.92 42.28 2.63
C PRO A 598 -7.13 41.68 1.90
N PRO A 599 -8.33 41.73 2.50
CA PRO A 599 -9.53 41.11 1.92
C PRO A 599 -10.09 41.98 0.79
N PRO A 600 -10.63 41.41 -0.31
CA PRO A 600 -11.51 42.16 -1.18
C PRO A 600 -12.85 42.34 -0.46
N LEU A 601 -13.16 43.61 -0.15
CA LEU A 601 -14.44 44.03 0.41
C LEU A 601 -15.58 43.72 -0.56
N CYS A 602 -16.67 43.20 0.00
CA CYS A 602 -17.87 42.85 -0.73
C CYS A 602 -18.86 44.04 -0.80
N GLY A 603 -19.45 44.26 -1.98
CA GLY A 603 -20.73 44.93 -2.21
C GLY A 603 -20.68 46.14 -3.18
N PRO A 604 -21.78 46.51 -3.88
CA PRO A 604 -23.04 45.81 -4.16
C PRO A 604 -23.37 45.72 -5.67
N GLU A 605 -24.50 45.07 -5.99
CA GLU A 605 -25.09 44.93 -7.33
C GLU A 605 -25.11 46.23 -8.17
N LEU A 606 -24.76 46.13 -9.47
CA LEU A 606 -25.34 46.84 -10.62
C LEU A 606 -24.64 46.34 -11.91
N GLY A 607 -25.42 45.95 -12.92
CA GLY A 607 -24.96 45.09 -14.01
C GLY A 607 -24.31 45.77 -15.23
N GLY A 608 -24.21 44.98 -16.31
CA GLY A 608 -23.99 45.45 -17.67
C GLY A 608 -22.60 45.24 -18.25
N SER A 609 -22.54 44.33 -19.23
CA SER A 609 -21.78 44.39 -20.50
C SER A 609 -20.25 44.26 -20.54
N GLU A 610 -19.87 43.38 -21.46
CA GLU A 610 -18.59 43.09 -22.12
C GLU A 610 -17.58 44.25 -22.26
N SER A 611 -16.29 43.95 -22.09
CA SER A 611 -15.23 44.40 -23.00
C SER A 611 -13.89 43.67 -22.77
N SER A 612 -13.56 42.82 -23.74
CA SER A 612 -12.25 42.49 -24.36
C SER A 612 -10.94 42.40 -23.55
N PRO A 613 -10.06 41.41 -23.86
CA PRO A 613 -8.73 41.29 -23.27
C PRO A 613 -7.72 42.26 -23.94
N PRO A 614 -6.64 42.69 -23.25
CA PRO A 614 -5.56 43.40 -23.90
C PRO A 614 -4.67 42.39 -24.66
N ALA A 615 -4.47 42.67 -25.94
CA ALA A 615 -3.56 41.97 -26.82
C ALA A 615 -2.09 42.37 -26.56
N GLY A 616 -1.18 41.39 -26.63
CA GLY A 616 0.19 41.59 -27.14
C GLY A 616 1.36 41.20 -26.23
N GLY A 617 1.89 39.98 -26.42
CA GLY A 617 3.34 39.79 -26.63
C GLY A 617 4.25 39.31 -25.49
N ALA A 618 4.20 38.02 -25.17
CA ALA A 618 5.40 37.19 -24.95
C ALA A 618 5.05 35.73 -25.34
N VAL A 619 5.52 35.28 -26.50
CA VAL A 619 5.22 33.94 -27.04
C VAL A 619 5.94 32.89 -26.21
N GLY A 620 5.22 32.25 -25.30
CA GLY A 620 5.73 31.14 -24.49
C GLY A 620 6.14 29.96 -25.38
N GLU A 621 7.41 29.58 -25.31
CA GLU A 621 7.95 28.37 -25.92
C GLU A 621 7.24 27.11 -25.40
N LEU A 622 7.01 26.13 -26.28
CA LEU A 622 6.43 24.84 -25.89
C LEU A 622 7.37 24.11 -24.91
N ARG A 623 6.79 23.73 -23.77
CA ARG A 623 7.45 23.04 -22.65
C ARG A 623 6.49 22.00 -22.09
N PHE A 624 6.99 21.07 -21.30
CA PHE A 624 6.16 20.31 -20.38
C PHE A 624 5.63 21.23 -19.28
N HIS A 625 4.37 21.05 -18.93
CA HIS A 625 3.69 21.76 -17.87
C HIS A 625 4.28 21.36 -16.51
N ARG A 626 4.13 22.26 -15.54
CA ARG A 626 4.60 22.04 -14.17
C ARG A 626 3.74 21.04 -13.38
N LEU A 627 2.50 20.82 -13.83
CA LEU A 627 1.63 19.77 -13.31
C LEU A 627 1.81 18.53 -14.17
N HIS A 628 2.07 17.40 -13.52
CA HIS A 628 2.38 16.11 -14.12
C HIS A 628 2.12 14.99 -13.10
N GLY A 629 2.14 13.74 -13.55
CA GLY A 629 2.04 12.55 -12.70
C GLY A 629 3.11 12.50 -11.61
N SER A 630 2.81 11.79 -10.52
CA SER A 630 3.60 11.75 -9.28
C SER A 630 5.00 11.16 -9.45
N ASN A 631 5.21 10.30 -10.45
CA ASN A 631 6.49 9.66 -10.77
C ASN A 631 7.25 10.39 -11.89
N ALA A 632 6.65 11.41 -12.51
CA ALA A 632 7.33 12.28 -13.48
C ALA A 632 8.11 13.39 -12.77
N LEU A 633 9.26 13.75 -13.34
CA LEU A 633 10.09 14.88 -12.94
C LEU A 633 10.42 15.70 -14.18
N ILE A 634 10.04 16.97 -14.15
CA ILE A 634 10.38 17.91 -15.21
C ILE A 634 11.69 18.63 -14.88
N THR A 635 12.65 18.55 -15.78
CA THR A 635 13.98 19.15 -15.68
C THR A 635 14.30 19.98 -16.93
N ASN A 636 15.52 20.53 -17.00
CA ASN A 636 16.00 21.31 -18.16
C ASN A 636 15.07 22.48 -18.53
N GLY A 637 14.60 23.21 -17.51
CA GLY A 637 13.73 24.38 -17.69
C GLY A 637 12.36 24.08 -18.30
N GLY A 638 11.83 22.87 -18.11
CA GLY A 638 10.54 22.46 -18.67
C GLY A 638 10.65 21.63 -19.95
N ARG A 639 11.85 21.28 -20.40
CA ARG A 639 12.04 20.59 -21.70
C ARG A 639 12.28 19.09 -21.60
N THR A 640 12.53 18.57 -20.41
CA THR A 640 12.88 17.16 -20.23
C THR A 640 11.98 16.56 -19.16
N ALA A 641 11.33 15.46 -19.46
CA ALA A 641 10.52 14.69 -18.52
C ALA A 641 11.23 13.37 -18.21
N LEU A 642 11.32 13.02 -16.93
CA LEU A 642 12.02 11.84 -16.43
C LEU A 642 11.13 11.10 -15.42
N ARG A 643 11.03 9.78 -15.54
CA ARG A 643 10.40 8.92 -14.55
C ARG A 643 11.39 8.53 -13.45
N GLN A 644 11.14 8.94 -12.21
CA GLN A 644 12.12 8.84 -11.11
C GLN A 644 12.31 7.40 -10.64
N ASN A 645 11.23 6.65 -10.39
CA ASN A 645 11.24 5.30 -9.83
C ASN A 645 11.26 4.19 -10.90
N CYS A 646 11.92 4.42 -12.03
CA CYS A 646 11.86 3.56 -13.23
C CYS A 646 12.23 2.07 -13.05
N ARG A 647 12.83 1.67 -11.93
CA ARG A 647 13.19 0.26 -11.61
C ARG A 647 12.19 -0.44 -10.69
N ALA A 648 11.38 0.32 -9.95
CA ALA A 648 10.42 -0.20 -8.96
C ALA A 648 8.99 -0.11 -9.46
N GLU A 649 8.67 0.97 -10.19
CA GLU A 649 7.36 1.23 -10.79
C GLU A 649 7.51 1.32 -12.31
N PHE A 650 6.40 1.25 -13.04
CA PHE A 650 6.38 1.33 -14.51
C PHE A 650 5.47 2.47 -15.05
N ASN A 651 4.76 3.19 -14.19
CA ASN A 651 3.67 4.11 -14.56
C ASN A 651 3.73 5.40 -13.71
N ASP A 652 2.61 6.13 -13.60
CA ASP A 652 2.45 7.37 -12.82
C ASP A 652 3.24 8.58 -13.34
N ALA A 653 3.58 8.58 -14.64
CA ALA A 653 4.52 9.55 -15.22
C ALA A 653 3.97 10.27 -16.45
N ILE A 654 2.68 10.62 -16.41
CA ILE A 654 2.00 11.42 -17.44
C ILE A 654 2.49 12.87 -17.38
N VAL A 655 2.84 13.45 -18.53
CA VAL A 655 3.25 14.84 -18.70
C VAL A 655 2.48 15.50 -19.82
N VAL A 656 2.15 16.80 -19.66
CA VAL A 656 1.32 17.56 -20.60
C VAL A 656 2.06 18.79 -21.10
N SER A 657 1.71 19.34 -22.26
CA SER A 657 2.26 20.62 -22.74
C SER A 657 1.81 21.80 -21.87
N ASN A 658 2.67 22.80 -21.71
CA ASN A 658 2.41 23.99 -20.89
C ASN A 658 1.37 24.96 -21.47
N ARG A 659 0.95 24.72 -22.71
CA ARG A 659 -0.10 25.46 -23.43
C ARG A 659 -0.70 24.57 -24.50
N ALA A 660 -1.87 24.97 -25.00
CA ALA A 660 -2.49 24.32 -26.14
C ALA A 660 -1.59 24.39 -27.39
N LEU A 661 -1.65 23.33 -28.20
CA LEU A 661 -1.02 23.26 -29.51
C LEU A 661 -1.75 24.18 -30.48
N ARG A 662 -0.99 24.92 -31.28
CA ARG A 662 -1.56 25.69 -32.40
C ARG A 662 -1.76 24.77 -33.61
N ASP A 663 -2.62 25.20 -34.52
CA ASP A 663 -2.81 24.47 -35.78
C ASP A 663 -1.51 24.37 -36.56
N GLY A 664 -1.16 23.14 -36.95
CA GLY A 664 0.09 22.81 -37.63
C GLY A 664 1.34 22.89 -36.75
N GLU A 665 1.21 23.13 -35.44
CA GLU A 665 2.34 23.14 -34.51
C GLU A 665 2.71 21.71 -34.08
N LEU A 666 3.97 21.34 -34.32
CA LEU A 666 4.49 20.01 -33.98
C LEU A 666 5.03 19.99 -32.56
N PHE A 667 4.45 19.14 -31.71
CA PHE A 667 5.02 18.78 -30.41
C PHE A 667 5.87 17.52 -30.56
N GLU A 668 7.19 17.69 -30.77
CA GLU A 668 8.12 16.57 -31.00
C GLU A 668 9.00 16.30 -29.77
N ILE A 669 8.90 15.08 -29.25
CA ILE A 669 9.73 14.54 -28.18
C ILE A 669 10.74 13.52 -28.72
N VAL A 670 11.91 13.43 -28.10
CA VAL A 670 12.90 12.36 -28.33
C VAL A 670 13.01 11.48 -27.09
N ILE A 671 13.00 10.16 -27.29
CA ILE A 671 13.24 9.19 -26.22
C ILE A 671 14.74 9.23 -25.87
N GLN A 672 15.07 9.63 -24.64
CA GLN A 672 16.45 9.73 -24.17
C GLN A 672 16.92 8.51 -23.40
N LYS A 673 16.00 7.81 -22.74
CA LYS A 673 16.34 6.65 -21.91
C LYS A 673 15.18 5.66 -21.86
N MET A 674 15.53 4.37 -21.95
CA MET A 674 14.63 3.25 -21.73
C MET A 674 15.20 2.24 -20.74
N VAL A 675 14.35 1.36 -20.21
CA VAL A 675 14.69 0.22 -19.34
C VAL A 675 14.07 -1.06 -19.91
N ASP A 676 14.72 -2.19 -19.70
CA ASP A 676 14.38 -3.51 -20.26
C ASP A 676 13.56 -4.40 -19.32
N ARG A 677 13.25 -3.92 -18.11
CA ARG A 677 12.55 -4.69 -17.07
C ARG A 677 11.04 -4.81 -17.31
N TRP A 678 10.44 -3.87 -18.04
CA TRP A 678 9.00 -3.72 -18.15
C TRP A 678 8.51 -4.04 -19.57
N SER A 679 7.25 -4.44 -19.70
CA SER A 679 6.56 -4.60 -20.99
C SER A 679 5.65 -3.40 -21.27
N GLY A 680 5.55 -2.98 -22.53
CA GLY A 680 4.95 -1.69 -22.95
C GLY A 680 6.00 -0.57 -22.96
N SER A 681 5.90 0.38 -23.89
CA SER A 681 6.97 1.35 -24.14
C SER A 681 6.64 2.80 -23.78
N ILE A 682 5.68 3.42 -24.44
CA ILE A 682 5.34 4.83 -24.28
C ILE A 682 3.97 5.07 -24.88
N GLU A 683 3.18 5.94 -24.28
CA GLU A 683 1.90 6.37 -24.82
C GLU A 683 1.97 7.88 -25.11
N ALA A 684 1.38 8.30 -26.22
CA ALA A 684 1.41 9.71 -26.63
C ALA A 684 0.08 10.11 -27.25
N GLY A 685 -0.41 11.31 -26.97
CA GLY A 685 -1.72 11.78 -27.41
C GLY A 685 -1.95 13.29 -27.24
N VAL A 686 -3.19 13.69 -27.40
CA VAL A 686 -3.67 15.04 -27.09
C VAL A 686 -4.93 14.99 -26.24
N THR A 687 -5.13 15.98 -25.38
CA THR A 687 -6.32 16.14 -24.54
C THR A 687 -6.91 17.54 -24.68
N ALA A 688 -8.23 17.68 -24.65
CA ALA A 688 -8.88 18.99 -24.58
C ALA A 688 -9.04 19.51 -23.13
N ILE A 689 -8.68 18.67 -22.15
CA ILE A 689 -8.67 19.05 -20.74
C ILE A 689 -7.47 19.96 -20.49
N ARG A 690 -7.69 21.07 -19.78
CA ARG A 690 -6.58 21.98 -19.42
C ARG A 690 -5.64 21.30 -18.42
N PRO A 691 -4.32 21.56 -18.48
CA PRO A 691 -3.36 20.95 -17.56
C PRO A 691 -3.67 21.20 -16.07
N GLU A 692 -4.32 22.32 -15.74
CA GLU A 692 -4.82 22.65 -14.40
C GLU A 692 -6.07 21.89 -13.96
N ASP A 693 -6.89 21.44 -14.91
CA ASP A 693 -8.13 20.71 -14.68
C ASP A 693 -7.94 19.18 -14.88
N LEU A 694 -6.80 18.78 -15.43
CA LEU A 694 -6.45 17.38 -15.67
C LEU A 694 -6.01 16.71 -14.38
N GLU A 695 -6.82 15.76 -13.91
CA GLU A 695 -6.41 14.80 -12.91
C GLU A 695 -5.52 13.75 -13.57
N PHE A 696 -4.31 13.54 -13.06
CA PHE A 696 -3.35 12.59 -13.64
C PHE A 696 -3.61 11.19 -13.07
N PRO A 697 -4.18 10.24 -13.84
CA PRO A 697 -4.31 8.87 -13.39
C PRO A 697 -2.98 8.10 -13.48
N ASN A 698 -3.03 6.83 -13.09
CA ASN A 698 -1.87 5.95 -13.04
C ASN A 698 -1.24 5.71 -14.41
N THR A 699 -2.05 5.63 -15.47
CA THR A 699 -1.63 5.47 -16.87
C THR A 699 -2.54 6.30 -17.75
N MET A 700 -2.04 6.78 -18.88
CA MET A 700 -2.80 7.70 -19.75
C MET A 700 -4.05 7.03 -20.36
N THR A 701 -4.11 5.69 -20.43
CA THR A 701 -5.33 4.96 -20.81
C THR A 701 -6.51 5.10 -19.85
N ASP A 702 -6.26 5.48 -18.59
CA ASP A 702 -7.30 5.62 -17.56
C ASP A 702 -7.97 7.00 -17.61
N ILE A 703 -7.56 7.90 -18.50
CA ILE A 703 -8.25 9.17 -18.75
C ILE A 703 -9.49 8.87 -19.60
N ASP A 704 -10.68 8.98 -19.02
CA ASP A 704 -11.97 8.60 -19.61
C ASP A 704 -12.80 9.78 -20.14
N TYR A 705 -12.17 10.95 -20.33
CA TYR A 705 -12.81 12.13 -20.93
C TYR A 705 -11.84 12.94 -21.82
N ASP A 706 -12.39 13.49 -22.91
CA ASP A 706 -11.79 14.43 -23.87
C ASP A 706 -10.31 14.20 -24.25
N THR A 707 -9.89 12.94 -24.41
CA THR A 707 -8.48 12.57 -24.63
C THR A 707 -8.31 11.54 -25.74
N TRP A 708 -7.41 11.82 -26.69
CA TRP A 708 -7.09 10.97 -27.84
C TRP A 708 -5.63 10.57 -27.81
N MET A 709 -5.34 9.28 -27.93
CA MET A 709 -3.98 8.77 -27.76
C MET A 709 -3.65 7.59 -28.66
N LEU A 710 -2.36 7.34 -28.80
CA LEU A 710 -1.77 6.15 -29.39
C LEU A 710 -1.07 5.36 -28.29
N SER A 711 -1.46 4.09 -28.12
CA SER A 711 -0.80 3.10 -27.26
C SER A 711 -0.44 1.89 -28.12
N GLY A 712 0.86 1.60 -28.26
CA GLY A 712 1.36 0.64 -29.25
C GLY A 712 0.93 1.01 -30.68
N THR A 713 0.06 0.19 -31.29
CA THR A 713 -0.56 0.43 -32.61
C THR A 713 -2.04 0.86 -32.54
N ALA A 714 -2.59 0.99 -31.33
CA ALA A 714 -4.00 1.27 -31.10
C ALA A 714 -4.25 2.77 -30.89
N ILE A 715 -5.10 3.37 -31.71
CA ILE A 715 -5.66 4.70 -31.47
C ILE A 715 -6.85 4.54 -30.53
N MET A 716 -6.81 5.28 -29.43
CA MET A 716 -7.80 5.25 -28.38
C MET A 716 -8.37 6.65 -28.15
N GLN A 717 -9.63 6.70 -27.72
CA GLN A 717 -10.29 7.90 -27.24
C GLN A 717 -10.96 7.56 -25.91
N ASP A 718 -10.69 8.35 -24.87
CA ASP A 718 -11.34 8.22 -23.55
C ASP A 718 -11.22 6.79 -22.99
N GLY A 719 -9.99 6.24 -23.02
CA GLY A 719 -9.68 4.86 -22.63
C GLY A 719 -10.23 3.76 -23.56
N ASN A 720 -11.01 4.08 -24.58
CA ASN A 720 -11.64 3.12 -25.50
C ASN A 720 -10.89 3.04 -26.84
N THR A 721 -10.63 1.82 -27.31
CA THR A 721 -9.98 1.60 -28.62
C THR A 721 -10.89 1.98 -29.78
N MET A 722 -10.48 3.00 -30.54
CA MET A 722 -11.17 3.46 -31.76
C MET A 722 -10.71 2.69 -32.99
N ARG A 723 -9.40 2.42 -33.09
CA ARG A 723 -8.78 1.78 -34.25
C ARG A 723 -7.51 1.04 -33.84
N ASN A 724 -7.32 -0.16 -34.39
CA ASN A 724 -6.07 -0.92 -34.28
C ASN A 724 -5.25 -0.83 -35.59
N ASN A 725 -3.97 -1.20 -35.50
CA ASN A 725 -3.05 -1.22 -36.64
C ASN A 725 -2.86 0.17 -37.29
N TYR A 726 -2.65 1.19 -36.47
CA TYR A 726 -2.19 2.49 -36.95
C TYR A 726 -0.77 2.38 -37.54
N GLY A 727 -0.40 3.33 -38.42
CA GLY A 727 0.79 3.24 -39.29
C GLY A 727 2.13 3.15 -38.57
N CYS A 728 2.15 3.42 -37.26
CA CYS A 728 3.30 3.24 -36.39
C CYS A 728 2.95 2.48 -35.12
N ASP A 729 3.95 1.79 -34.58
CA ASP A 729 3.89 1.09 -33.30
C ASP A 729 4.82 1.79 -32.30
N LEU A 730 4.26 2.38 -31.24
CA LEU A 730 5.06 3.01 -30.18
C LEU A 730 5.86 1.98 -29.36
N ASP A 731 5.41 0.73 -29.28
CA ASP A 731 6.11 -0.33 -28.55
C ASP A 731 7.39 -0.80 -29.24
N ALA A 732 7.51 -0.52 -30.55
CA ALA A 732 8.70 -0.83 -31.32
C ALA A 732 9.79 0.26 -31.24
N LEU A 733 9.51 1.40 -30.59
CA LEU A 733 10.42 2.54 -30.57
C LEU A 733 11.53 2.41 -29.53
N GLY A 734 12.73 2.81 -29.94
CA GLY A 734 13.95 2.75 -29.13
C GLY A 734 14.47 4.11 -28.65
N THR A 735 15.44 4.10 -27.73
CA THR A 735 16.21 5.31 -27.36
C THR A 735 16.77 5.99 -28.61
N GLY A 736 16.53 7.29 -28.73
CA GLY A 736 16.89 8.12 -29.89
C GLY A 736 15.75 8.33 -30.89
N SER A 737 14.67 7.54 -30.81
CA SER A 737 13.49 7.73 -31.66
C SER A 737 12.75 9.00 -31.28
N ARG A 738 12.15 9.66 -32.27
CA ARG A 738 11.36 10.88 -32.10
C ARG A 738 9.90 10.64 -32.39
N ILE A 739 9.04 11.20 -31.54
CA ILE A 739 7.59 11.11 -31.65
C ILE A 739 7.05 12.54 -31.68
N GLY A 740 6.40 12.91 -32.78
CA GLY A 740 5.76 14.19 -32.99
C GLY A 740 4.24 14.06 -33.00
N MET A 741 3.55 15.00 -32.37
CA MET A 741 2.09 15.12 -32.37
C MET A 741 1.69 16.48 -32.91
N MET A 742 0.69 16.50 -33.79
CA MET A 742 0.22 17.73 -34.42
C MET A 742 -1.29 17.70 -34.64
N ARG A 743 -1.97 18.78 -34.24
CA ARG A 743 -3.33 19.09 -34.65
C ARG A 743 -3.30 19.86 -35.96
N THR A 744 -4.04 19.43 -36.96
CA THR A 744 -4.20 20.18 -38.22
C THR A 744 -5.35 21.18 -38.13
N GLU A 745 -5.37 22.18 -39.02
CA GLU A 745 -6.49 23.15 -39.16
C GLU A 745 -7.86 22.50 -39.40
N ARG A 746 -7.90 21.24 -39.87
CA ARG A 746 -9.14 20.47 -40.08
C ARG A 746 -9.61 19.74 -38.83
N GLY A 747 -8.88 19.84 -37.71
CA GLY A 747 -9.13 19.07 -36.49
C GLY A 747 -8.65 17.62 -36.57
N ASP A 748 -7.71 17.29 -37.45
CA ASP A 748 -7.10 15.95 -37.50
C ASP A 748 -5.87 15.86 -36.57
N LEU A 749 -5.76 14.77 -35.81
CA LEU A 749 -4.53 14.37 -35.12
C LEU A 749 -3.62 13.60 -36.07
N ARG A 750 -2.33 13.96 -36.11
CA ARG A 750 -1.30 13.22 -36.84
C ARG A 750 -0.08 12.96 -35.97
N TYR A 751 0.49 11.75 -36.12
CA TYR A 751 1.76 11.39 -35.51
C TYR A 751 2.89 11.44 -36.53
N PHE A 752 4.07 11.85 -36.07
CA PHE A 752 5.31 11.88 -36.85
C PHE A 752 6.35 11.02 -36.14
N ILE A 753 6.91 10.03 -36.81
CA ILE A 753 7.99 9.21 -36.24
C ILE A 753 9.28 9.55 -36.97
N ASN A 754 10.28 10.04 -36.23
CA ASN A 754 11.56 10.51 -36.79
C ASN A 754 11.36 11.52 -37.95
N GLY A 755 10.35 12.38 -37.86
CA GLY A 755 10.00 13.37 -38.87
C GLY A 755 9.11 12.87 -40.02
N ALA A 756 8.77 11.58 -40.09
CA ALA A 756 7.89 11.03 -41.12
C ALA A 756 6.41 11.01 -40.67
N ASP A 757 5.51 11.65 -41.43
CA ASP A 757 4.06 11.65 -41.20
C ASP A 757 3.48 10.22 -41.31
N GLN A 758 2.78 9.77 -40.28
CA GLN A 758 2.14 8.45 -40.20
C GLN A 758 0.66 8.45 -40.66
N GLY A 759 0.18 9.61 -41.11
CA GLY A 759 -1.20 9.81 -41.57
C GLY A 759 -2.16 10.23 -40.47
N VAL A 760 -3.44 10.32 -40.81
CA VAL A 760 -4.48 10.76 -39.86
C VAL A 760 -4.80 9.66 -38.84
N ALA A 761 -4.61 9.97 -37.55
CA ALA A 761 -4.93 9.09 -36.44
C ALA A 761 -6.42 9.14 -36.09
N CYS A 762 -6.94 10.34 -35.84
CA CYS A 762 -8.36 10.64 -35.62
C CYS A 762 -8.69 12.04 -36.16
N SER A 763 -9.97 12.30 -36.35
CA SER A 763 -10.51 13.57 -36.86
C SER A 763 -11.57 14.11 -35.91
N GLY A 764 -11.81 15.42 -35.93
CA GLY A 764 -12.82 16.07 -35.09
C GLY A 764 -12.31 16.52 -33.72
N LEU A 765 -11.00 16.77 -33.59
CA LEU A 765 -10.42 17.33 -32.38
C LEU A 765 -10.94 18.75 -32.08
N PRO A 766 -11.24 19.09 -30.82
CA PRO A 766 -11.52 20.46 -30.38
C PRO A 766 -10.41 21.45 -30.75
N ASP A 767 -10.73 22.75 -30.77
CA ASP A 767 -9.78 23.81 -31.15
C ASP A 767 -8.63 24.01 -30.14
N GLU A 768 -8.91 23.78 -28.86
CA GLU A 768 -7.93 23.91 -27.78
C GLU A 768 -7.55 22.51 -27.28
N VAL A 769 -6.39 21.99 -27.72
CA VAL A 769 -5.86 20.70 -27.26
C VAL A 769 -4.42 20.81 -26.80
N TYR A 770 -4.05 20.03 -25.79
CA TYR A 770 -2.74 19.96 -25.17
C TYR A 770 -2.09 18.63 -25.51
N ALA A 771 -0.78 18.62 -25.78
CA ALA A 771 -0.06 17.35 -25.97
C ALA A 771 0.08 16.64 -24.63
N VAL A 772 -0.15 15.33 -24.60
CA VAL A 772 0.00 14.48 -23.41
C VAL A 772 0.88 13.28 -23.75
N VAL A 773 1.76 12.91 -22.84
CA VAL A 773 2.73 11.81 -23.01
C VAL A 773 2.81 11.04 -21.70
N ASP A 774 2.73 9.71 -21.76
CA ASP A 774 2.96 8.83 -20.62
C ASP A 774 4.31 8.16 -20.73
N LEU A 775 5.19 8.38 -19.74
CA LEU A 775 6.45 7.64 -19.61
C LEU A 775 6.20 6.25 -19.01
N TYR A 776 5.33 5.47 -19.65
CA TYR A 776 4.92 4.15 -19.22
C TYR A 776 6.00 3.09 -19.50
N GLY A 777 6.00 1.97 -18.78
CA GLY A 777 6.76 0.77 -19.10
C GLY A 777 8.27 1.00 -19.30
N GLN A 778 8.75 0.73 -20.51
CA GLN A 778 10.16 0.82 -20.87
C GLN A 778 10.64 2.27 -20.97
N CYS A 779 9.79 3.25 -21.30
CA CYS A 779 10.23 4.62 -21.41
C CYS A 779 10.51 5.23 -20.03
N VAL A 780 11.67 5.88 -19.91
CA VAL A 780 12.11 6.52 -18.67
C VAL A 780 12.29 8.01 -18.83
N GLN A 781 12.78 8.46 -19.97
CA GLN A 781 13.11 9.87 -20.14
C GLN A 781 12.86 10.31 -21.57
N VAL A 782 12.20 11.46 -21.72
CA VAL A 782 11.98 12.13 -23.01
C VAL A 782 12.38 13.59 -22.92
N SER A 783 12.72 14.19 -24.05
CA SER A 783 12.93 15.64 -24.14
C SER A 783 12.28 16.24 -25.35
N LEU A 784 11.80 17.47 -25.23
CA LEU A 784 11.36 18.27 -26.37
C LEU A 784 12.53 18.58 -27.29
N THR A 785 12.35 18.26 -28.56
CA THR A 785 13.21 18.73 -29.63
C THR A 785 12.73 20.13 -30.01
N GLY A 786 13.62 21.13 -29.99
CA GLY A 786 13.21 22.52 -30.21
C GLY A 786 12.49 22.68 -31.56
N ALA A 787 11.42 23.50 -31.58
CA ALA A 787 10.58 23.71 -32.75
C ALA A 787 11.37 24.30 -33.93
N SER A 788 11.84 23.43 -34.81
CA SER A 788 12.07 23.76 -36.21
C SER A 788 11.26 22.76 -37.02
N GLY A 789 10.11 23.21 -37.54
CA GLY A 789 9.31 22.44 -38.47
C GLY A 789 10.10 22.02 -39.72
N PRO A 790 9.55 21.11 -40.53
CA PRO A 790 10.24 20.54 -41.67
C PRO A 790 10.49 21.63 -42.73
N THR A 791 11.76 21.95 -42.97
CA THR A 791 12.18 22.68 -44.18
C THR A 791 12.93 21.73 -45.09
N ASP A 792 12.49 21.75 -46.34
CA ASP A 792 12.83 20.86 -47.43
C ASP A 792 14.26 21.09 -47.97
N ASN A 793 14.94 19.99 -48.27
CA ASN A 793 16.05 19.76 -49.21
C ASN A 793 17.16 20.83 -49.45
N SER A 794 18.42 20.48 -49.11
CA SER A 794 19.50 20.16 -50.09
C SER A 794 20.94 20.36 -49.55
N LEU A 795 21.74 19.27 -49.64
CA LEU A 795 23.17 19.17 -50.01
C LEU A 795 24.25 20.15 -49.45
N ALA A 796 25.19 19.53 -48.72
CA ALA A 796 26.66 19.72 -48.66
C ALA A 796 27.31 20.69 -47.62
N PRO A 797 28.47 20.31 -47.03
CA PRO A 797 29.24 21.08 -46.00
C PRO A 797 30.31 21.97 -46.69
N PRO A 798 31.28 22.67 -46.03
CA PRO A 798 31.66 22.83 -44.61
C PRO A 798 32.01 24.30 -44.19
N SER A 799 32.63 24.47 -43.00
CA SER A 799 33.65 25.49 -42.60
C SER A 799 33.32 26.49 -41.48
N ALA A 800 34.19 26.51 -40.47
CA ALA A 800 34.49 27.66 -39.61
C ALA A 800 35.76 28.35 -40.16
N PRO A 801 36.31 29.45 -39.59
CA PRO A 801 35.83 30.42 -38.60
C PRO A 801 35.99 31.90 -39.09
N ASP A 802 35.49 32.91 -38.37
CA ASP A 802 36.32 34.01 -37.80
C ASP A 802 35.57 35.26 -37.30
N LYS A 803 36.09 35.72 -36.17
CA LYS A 803 36.07 37.00 -35.42
C LYS A 803 35.70 38.31 -36.13
N ALA A 804 34.92 39.15 -35.43
CA ALA A 804 35.26 40.48 -34.85
C ALA A 804 33.94 41.21 -34.47
N CYS A 805 33.76 42.06 -33.45
CA CYS A 805 34.69 42.79 -32.58
C CYS A 805 33.98 43.26 -31.28
N ALA A 806 34.81 43.45 -30.25
CA ALA A 806 34.66 44.00 -28.89
C ALA A 806 33.88 45.34 -28.75
N LEU A 807 33.42 45.89 -27.60
CA LEU A 807 33.33 45.62 -26.14
C LEU A 807 32.50 46.81 -25.54
N PRO A 808 31.91 46.77 -24.32
CA PRO A 808 32.68 47.08 -23.09
C PRO A 808 32.36 46.16 -21.90
N SER A 809 33.42 45.69 -21.24
CA SER A 809 33.34 45.01 -19.94
C SER A 809 32.85 45.94 -18.83
N PRO A 810 32.28 45.34 -17.77
CA PRO A 810 32.73 45.67 -16.43
C PRO A 810 33.18 44.43 -15.63
N ALA A 811 34.27 44.67 -14.87
CA ALA A 811 34.84 43.91 -13.75
C ALA A 811 35.65 42.62 -14.05
N PRO A 812 36.80 42.44 -13.37
CA PRO A 812 37.68 41.29 -13.57
C PRO A 812 37.02 39.99 -13.13
N PRO A 813 37.34 38.82 -13.74
CA PRO A 813 36.84 37.54 -13.27
C PRO A 813 37.31 37.32 -11.83
N ALA A 814 36.36 36.90 -10.98
CA ALA A 814 36.66 36.46 -9.63
C ALA A 814 37.83 35.44 -9.66
N PRO A 815 38.74 35.45 -8.67
CA PRO A 815 39.87 34.54 -8.66
C PRO A 815 39.35 33.10 -8.67
N CYS A 816 39.61 32.33 -9.73
CA CYS A 816 39.32 30.91 -9.77
C CYS A 816 40.01 30.25 -8.57
N GLN A 817 39.23 29.78 -7.61
CA GLN A 817 39.74 29.05 -6.47
C GLN A 817 40.45 27.79 -6.96
N ARG A 818 41.65 27.54 -6.47
CA ARG A 818 42.52 26.42 -6.88
C ARG A 818 42.66 25.44 -5.71
N PHE A 819 43.04 24.20 -5.99
CA PHE A 819 43.45 23.27 -4.95
C PHE A 819 44.82 23.67 -4.37
N HIS A 820 44.97 23.54 -3.06
CA HIS A 820 46.20 23.79 -2.34
C HIS A 820 47.25 22.73 -2.71
N GLY A 821 48.53 23.12 -2.83
CA GLY A 821 49.61 22.21 -3.22
C GLY A 821 49.93 21.09 -2.21
N ARG A 822 49.35 21.16 -1.00
CA ARG A 822 49.37 20.09 -0.01
C ARG A 822 48.08 19.28 -0.15
N CYS A 823 48.17 18.12 -0.78
CA CYS A 823 47.11 17.13 -0.91
C CYS A 823 47.55 15.79 -0.28
N GLY A 824 46.63 14.85 -0.17
CA GLY A 824 46.91 13.51 0.32
C GLY A 824 47.87 12.75 -0.63
N GLN A 825 48.52 11.72 -0.10
CA GLN A 825 49.58 10.96 -0.78
C GLN A 825 49.10 10.31 -2.10
N ASN A 826 47.79 10.07 -2.23
CA ASN A 826 47.17 9.39 -3.34
C ASN A 826 46.48 10.35 -4.32
N VAL A 827 46.84 11.64 -4.31
CA VAL A 827 46.29 12.67 -5.20
C VAL A 827 47.40 13.25 -6.08
N ALA A 828 47.15 13.30 -7.39
CA ALA A 828 47.90 14.15 -8.31
C ALA A 828 47.05 15.37 -8.66
N LEU A 829 47.63 16.56 -8.49
CA LEU A 829 47.00 17.81 -8.91
C LEU A 829 47.37 18.10 -10.36
N ALA A 830 46.38 18.51 -11.16
CA ALA A 830 46.59 18.97 -12.52
C ALA A 830 47.42 20.28 -12.52
N ALA A 831 48.02 20.60 -13.66
CA ALA A 831 48.80 21.82 -13.83
C ALA A 831 48.02 23.04 -13.33
N GLU A 832 48.68 23.92 -12.57
CA GLU A 832 48.08 25.12 -12.00
C GLU A 832 47.06 24.91 -10.86
N GLY A 833 46.76 23.68 -10.44
CA GLY A 833 45.90 23.37 -9.30
C GLY A 833 44.40 23.51 -9.60
N SER A 834 43.99 23.43 -10.87
CA SER A 834 42.60 23.50 -11.31
C SER A 834 41.85 22.16 -11.24
N GLY A 835 42.57 21.05 -11.10
CA GLY A 835 42.01 19.70 -11.04
C GLY A 835 42.78 18.82 -10.06
N ALA A 836 42.12 17.79 -9.55
CA ALA A 836 42.70 16.79 -8.67
C ALA A 836 42.22 15.41 -9.08
N VAL A 837 43.15 14.46 -9.18
CA VAL A 837 42.87 13.08 -9.59
C VAL A 837 43.46 12.13 -8.56
N ARG A 838 42.68 11.13 -8.14
CA ARG A 838 43.17 10.05 -7.29
C ARG A 838 44.01 9.08 -8.12
N VAL A 839 45.27 8.89 -7.76
CA VAL A 839 46.23 8.10 -8.54
C VAL A 839 46.44 6.67 -8.05
N SER A 840 46.14 6.39 -6.77
CA SER A 840 46.30 5.06 -6.18
C SER A 840 45.43 4.91 -4.94
N GLY A 841 44.94 3.70 -4.63
CA GLY A 841 44.16 3.40 -3.43
C GLY A 841 42.83 4.17 -3.29
N TYR A 842 42.04 3.82 -2.27
CA TYR A 842 40.78 4.53 -1.94
C TYR A 842 40.98 5.62 -0.88
N CYS A 843 41.98 5.47 -0.01
CA CYS A 843 42.33 6.39 1.08
C CYS A 843 43.43 7.38 0.67
N HIS A 844 43.73 8.36 1.53
CA HIS A 844 44.69 9.46 1.29
C HIS A 844 44.33 10.36 0.09
N GLY A 845 43.05 10.50 -0.23
CA GLY A 845 42.51 11.31 -1.33
C GLY A 845 42.22 12.78 -1.00
N LEU A 846 42.84 13.36 0.03
CA LEU A 846 42.45 14.66 0.58
C LEU A 846 42.95 15.84 -0.27
N VAL A 847 42.09 16.84 -0.49
CA VAL A 847 42.42 18.12 -1.14
C VAL A 847 41.82 19.29 -0.36
N PHE A 848 42.48 20.44 -0.40
CA PHE A 848 42.05 21.67 0.27
C PHE A 848 41.97 22.81 -0.73
N SER A 849 41.16 23.85 -0.45
CA SER A 849 41.23 25.10 -1.20
C SER A 849 42.58 25.81 -0.94
N ARG A 850 43.14 26.44 -1.97
CA ARG A 850 44.43 27.15 -1.90
C ARG A 850 44.39 28.35 -0.97
N SER A 851 43.24 29.02 -0.93
CA SER A 851 42.99 30.19 -0.11
C SER A 851 41.87 29.91 0.89
N HIS A 852 41.85 30.66 1.98
CA HIS A 852 40.73 30.67 2.91
C HIS A 852 39.46 31.14 2.20
N LEU A 853 38.34 30.47 2.49
CA LEU A 853 37.04 30.82 1.97
C LEU A 853 36.46 32.00 2.76
N ARG A 854 36.19 33.14 2.10
CA ARG A 854 35.52 34.28 2.75
C ARG A 854 34.05 33.97 3.03
N PRO A 855 33.41 34.65 4.01
CA PRO A 855 31.97 34.56 4.18
C PRO A 855 31.22 34.94 2.90
N GLY A 856 30.26 34.12 2.50
CA GLY A 856 29.50 34.22 1.26
C GLY A 856 30.21 33.66 0.02
N GLU A 857 31.50 33.32 0.10
CA GLU A 857 32.27 32.80 -1.03
C GLU A 857 31.99 31.31 -1.25
N LEU A 858 31.70 30.93 -2.50
CA LEU A 858 31.43 29.55 -2.90
C LEU A 858 32.72 28.90 -3.42
N PHE A 859 33.07 27.74 -2.86
CA PHE A 859 34.07 26.85 -3.44
C PHE A 859 33.37 25.67 -4.09
N GLU A 860 33.35 25.62 -5.42
CA GLU A 860 32.64 24.61 -6.22
C GLU A 860 33.62 23.75 -7.02
N VAL A 861 33.34 22.45 -7.08
CA VAL A 861 34.09 21.45 -7.86
C VAL A 861 33.13 20.65 -8.74
N ARG A 862 33.57 20.27 -9.94
CA ARG A 862 32.81 19.35 -10.82
C ARG A 862 33.42 17.96 -10.77
N ILE A 863 32.59 16.93 -10.70
CA ILE A 863 33.04 15.54 -10.81
C ILE A 863 33.30 15.23 -12.28
N GLU A 864 34.56 14.99 -12.65
CA GLU A 864 34.93 14.73 -14.04
C GLU A 864 35.01 13.24 -14.38
N ALA A 865 35.29 12.40 -13.38
CA ALA A 865 35.37 10.94 -13.53
C ALA A 865 35.09 10.24 -12.20
N LEU A 866 34.58 9.01 -12.29
CA LEU A 866 34.40 8.09 -11.17
C LEU A 866 35.13 6.78 -11.47
N ASP A 867 35.64 6.11 -10.43
CA ASP A 867 36.27 4.79 -10.55
C ASP A 867 35.33 3.74 -9.97
N GLU A 868 34.70 2.96 -10.84
CA GLU A 868 33.67 1.95 -10.51
C GLU A 868 34.21 0.79 -9.65
N ARG A 869 35.53 0.66 -9.49
CA ARG A 869 36.14 -0.39 -8.66
C ARG A 869 36.01 -0.14 -7.16
N TRP A 870 35.58 1.06 -6.75
CA TRP A 870 35.53 1.46 -5.34
C TRP A 870 34.13 1.93 -4.96
N ALA A 871 33.63 1.42 -3.83
CA ALA A 871 32.39 1.91 -3.21
C ALA A 871 32.67 3.14 -2.33
N GLY A 872 31.76 4.11 -2.36
CA GLY A 872 31.81 5.35 -1.59
C GLY A 872 31.69 6.60 -2.46
N SER A 873 31.52 7.77 -1.83
CA SER A 873 31.38 9.06 -2.52
C SER A 873 32.28 10.14 -1.95
N VAL A 874 32.32 11.29 -2.63
CA VAL A 874 33.03 12.50 -2.20
C VAL A 874 32.46 13.00 -0.86
N ARG A 875 33.36 13.50 -0.03
CA ARG A 875 33.05 14.17 1.24
C ARG A 875 33.51 15.62 1.13
N VAL A 876 32.69 16.55 1.58
CA VAL A 876 32.97 17.99 1.46
C VAL A 876 32.65 18.71 2.76
N GLY A 877 33.37 19.78 3.06
CA GLY A 877 33.12 20.55 4.28
C GLY A 877 34.11 21.67 4.51
N LEU A 878 33.97 22.31 5.66
CA LEU A 878 34.85 23.38 6.14
C LEU A 878 35.77 22.84 7.23
N ALA A 879 37.06 23.13 7.13
CA ALA A 879 38.04 22.76 8.15
C ALA A 879 39.01 23.90 8.42
N ALA A 880 39.64 23.87 9.59
CA ALA A 880 40.79 24.72 9.88
C ALA A 880 41.93 24.44 8.88
N PRO A 881 42.87 25.38 8.66
CA PRO A 881 43.98 25.17 7.75
C PRO A 881 44.74 23.87 8.08
N PRO A 882 45.24 23.14 7.07
CA PRO A 882 45.86 21.83 7.27
C PRO A 882 47.01 21.92 8.28
N PRO A 883 47.12 21.00 9.25
CA PRO A 883 48.12 21.08 10.31
C PRO A 883 49.56 21.07 9.74
N PRO A 884 50.52 21.71 10.43
CA PRO A 884 51.93 21.59 10.07
C PRO A 884 52.39 20.11 10.18
N PRO A 885 53.48 19.72 9.49
CA PRO A 885 53.92 18.31 9.39
C PRO A 885 54.02 17.59 10.75
N PRO A 886 53.79 16.25 10.81
CA PRO A 886 53.87 15.29 9.70
C PRO A 886 52.51 14.87 9.07
N ALA A 887 52.59 14.16 7.93
CA ALA A 887 51.58 13.63 7.01
C ALA A 887 50.07 13.83 7.31
N LEU A 888 49.31 14.24 6.26
CA LEU A 888 47.85 14.26 6.29
C LEU A 888 47.28 12.84 6.54
N PRO A 889 46.19 12.73 7.33
CA PRO A 889 45.58 11.44 7.64
C PRO A 889 44.98 10.75 6.40
N PRO A 890 44.70 9.43 6.49
CA PRO A 890 44.11 8.65 5.40
C PRO A 890 42.69 9.06 5.02
N SER A 891 41.93 9.69 5.92
CA SER A 891 40.57 10.11 5.66
C SER A 891 40.25 11.48 6.27
N LEU A 892 39.20 12.12 5.75
CA LEU A 892 38.75 13.44 6.20
C LEU A 892 38.17 13.39 7.63
N LEU A 893 37.69 12.22 8.07
CA LEU A 893 37.16 11.98 9.42
C LEU A 893 38.26 11.88 10.48
N GLU A 894 39.49 11.57 10.07
CA GLU A 894 40.66 11.44 10.95
C GLU A 894 41.49 12.73 11.01
N LEU A 895 40.98 13.84 10.48
CA LEU A 895 41.63 15.15 10.61
C LEU A 895 41.68 15.55 12.08
N PRO A 896 42.87 15.80 12.66
CA PRO A 896 43.03 16.12 14.07
C PRO A 896 42.60 17.57 14.41
N SER A 897 41.67 18.15 13.65
CA SER A 897 41.23 19.53 13.82
C SER A 897 39.97 19.60 14.68
N PRO A 898 39.99 20.30 15.82
CA PRO A 898 38.82 20.47 16.68
C PRO A 898 37.71 21.35 16.09
N HIS A 899 37.80 21.79 14.82
CA HIS A 899 36.84 22.68 14.18
C HIS A 899 36.53 22.31 12.71
N ALA A 900 36.46 21.00 12.41
CA ALA A 900 36.05 20.51 11.11
C ALA A 900 34.54 20.19 11.08
N TRP A 901 33.86 20.70 10.06
CA TRP A 901 32.46 20.44 9.74
C TRP A 901 32.36 19.84 8.35
N LEU A 902 31.77 18.65 8.23
CA LEU A 902 31.83 17.82 7.03
C LEU A 902 30.44 17.26 6.71
N VAL A 903 30.19 17.02 5.42
CA VAL A 903 29.05 16.25 4.94
C VAL A 903 29.55 14.95 4.31
N VAL A 904 28.98 13.83 4.78
CA VAL A 904 29.29 12.47 4.34
C VAL A 904 27.98 11.78 4.00
N GLY A 905 27.74 11.49 2.72
CA GLY A 905 26.43 10.99 2.28
C GLY A 905 25.34 12.03 2.54
N ALA A 906 24.40 11.72 3.43
CA ALA A 906 23.38 12.66 3.91
C ALA A 906 23.61 13.13 5.36
N GLU A 907 24.74 12.73 5.97
CA GLU A 907 25.06 13.04 7.37
C GLU A 907 25.98 14.26 7.47
N VAL A 908 25.78 15.09 8.49
CA VAL A 908 26.67 16.20 8.87
C VAL A 908 27.44 15.80 10.12
N TRP A 909 28.75 15.96 10.04
CA TRP A 909 29.72 15.66 11.07
C TRP A 909 30.38 16.95 11.52
N GLY A 910 30.41 17.21 12.83
CA GLY A 910 31.04 18.36 13.46
C GLY A 910 31.98 17.90 14.58
N GLU A 911 33.22 18.38 14.57
CA GLU A 911 34.22 18.10 15.63
C GLU A 911 34.46 16.60 15.89
N GLY A 912 34.32 15.77 14.83
CA GLY A 912 34.51 14.32 14.89
C GLY A 912 33.27 13.51 15.32
N ASN A 913 32.16 14.18 15.66
CA ASN A 913 30.90 13.54 16.01
C ASN A 913 29.84 13.78 14.93
N ARG A 914 28.92 12.83 14.77
CA ARG A 914 27.74 13.00 13.93
C ARG A 914 26.78 13.98 14.61
N THR A 915 26.50 15.11 13.96
CA THR A 915 25.67 16.19 14.53
C THR A 915 24.28 16.23 13.93
N ARG A 916 24.11 15.74 12.69
CA ARG A 916 22.83 15.75 11.99
C ARG A 916 22.79 14.62 10.95
N ASP A 917 21.62 14.04 10.77
CA ASP A 917 21.33 13.07 9.72
C ASP A 917 20.29 13.63 8.75
N ASN A 918 20.27 13.11 7.52
CA ASN A 918 19.35 13.52 6.46
C ASN A 918 19.36 15.04 6.19
N TYR A 919 20.54 15.63 6.12
CA TYR A 919 20.69 17.07 5.87
C TYR A 919 20.18 17.51 4.48
N GLY A 920 20.28 16.64 3.47
CA GLY A 920 19.82 16.95 2.11
C GLY A 920 20.03 15.77 1.15
N VAL A 921 20.16 16.06 -0.14
CA VAL A 921 20.45 15.05 -1.17
C VAL A 921 21.75 14.31 -0.80
N SER A 922 21.67 12.99 -0.68
CA SER A 922 22.85 12.18 -0.35
C SER A 922 23.95 12.37 -1.40
N LEU A 923 25.15 12.74 -0.94
CA LEU A 923 26.33 12.84 -1.81
C LEU A 923 26.66 11.51 -2.49
N GLU A 924 26.14 10.38 -2.01
CA GLU A 924 26.28 9.07 -2.65
C GLU A 924 25.57 8.97 -4.01
N ARG A 925 24.66 9.92 -4.32
CA ARG A 925 23.93 9.99 -5.59
C ARG A 925 24.65 10.82 -6.65
N LEU A 926 25.82 11.38 -6.35
CA LEU A 926 26.58 12.22 -7.27
C LEU A 926 27.31 11.39 -8.33
N GLY A 927 27.08 11.74 -9.60
CA GLY A 927 27.67 11.15 -10.79
C GLY A 927 28.66 12.08 -11.50
N VAL A 928 29.23 11.59 -12.60
CA VAL A 928 30.06 12.41 -13.50
C VAL A 928 29.24 13.56 -14.09
N GLY A 929 29.76 14.78 -14.00
CA GLY A 929 29.11 16.00 -14.46
C GLY A 929 28.44 16.82 -13.36
N ASN A 930 28.10 16.22 -12.21
CA ASN A 930 27.53 16.96 -11.10
C ASN A 930 28.54 17.95 -10.50
N ARG A 931 28.03 19.11 -10.06
CA ARG A 931 28.79 20.14 -9.34
C ARG A 931 28.48 20.07 -7.85
N LEU A 932 29.53 20.13 -7.04
CA LEU A 932 29.45 20.13 -5.59
C LEU A 932 30.14 21.37 -5.03
N GLY A 933 29.41 22.18 -4.28
CA GLY A 933 29.88 23.42 -3.70
C GLY A 933 29.79 23.44 -2.18
N VAL A 934 30.71 24.18 -1.55
CA VAL A 934 30.65 24.51 -0.12
C VAL A 934 30.81 26.02 0.07
N ARG A 935 29.98 26.59 0.92
CA ARG A 935 29.96 28.02 1.24
C ARG A 935 29.81 28.22 2.75
N ARG A 936 30.55 29.18 3.31
CA ARG A 936 30.31 29.68 4.67
C ARG A 936 29.40 30.89 4.59
N GLY A 937 28.19 30.80 5.12
CA GLY A 937 27.23 31.91 5.18
C GLY A 937 27.76 33.11 5.98
N PRO A 938 27.21 34.31 5.76
CA PRO A 938 27.55 35.51 6.53
C PRO A 938 27.11 35.44 8.00
N ASP A 939 26.19 34.54 8.33
CA ASP A 939 25.70 34.17 9.66
C ASP A 939 26.50 33.03 10.31
N ASP A 940 27.69 32.73 9.78
CA ASP A 940 28.56 31.63 10.23
C ASP A 940 27.92 30.22 10.10
N SER A 941 26.95 30.07 9.18
CA SER A 941 26.43 28.77 8.77
C SER A 941 27.32 28.11 7.69
N MET A 942 27.31 26.79 7.59
CA MET A 942 27.89 26.05 6.46
C MET A 942 26.77 25.62 5.52
N HIS A 943 26.90 25.88 4.23
CA HIS A 943 25.94 25.48 3.20
C HIS A 943 26.64 24.60 2.16
N ILE A 944 25.96 23.51 1.75
CA ILE A 944 26.38 22.67 0.62
C ILE A 944 25.48 22.97 -0.56
N LEU A 945 26.09 23.15 -1.74
CA LEU A 945 25.38 23.35 -2.99
C LEU A 945 25.58 22.12 -3.88
N VAL A 946 24.50 21.59 -4.45
CA VAL A 946 24.55 20.51 -5.45
C VAL A 946 23.94 21.02 -6.74
N ASP A 947 24.72 20.98 -7.83
CA ASP A 947 24.35 21.52 -9.15
C ASP A 947 23.90 22.98 -9.18
N GLY A 948 24.26 23.75 -8.14
CA GLY A 948 23.91 25.16 -7.97
C GLY A 948 22.72 25.40 -7.04
N GLU A 949 22.05 24.34 -6.58
CA GLU A 949 20.98 24.43 -5.58
C GLU A 949 21.56 24.38 -4.16
N ASP A 950 21.17 25.32 -3.30
CA ASP A 950 21.61 25.39 -1.90
C ASP A 950 20.75 24.47 -1.03
N MET A 951 21.38 23.47 -0.41
CA MET A 951 20.72 22.45 0.42
C MET A 951 20.35 22.98 1.82
N GLY A 952 20.48 24.28 2.07
CA GLY A 952 20.22 24.92 3.35
C GLY A 952 21.40 24.83 4.31
N PRO A 953 21.27 25.29 5.57
CA PRO A 953 22.37 25.28 6.53
C PRO A 953 22.66 23.86 7.05
N ALA A 954 23.85 23.34 6.71
CA ALA A 954 24.39 22.06 7.20
C ALA A 954 24.76 22.14 8.68
N ALA A 955 25.39 23.24 9.07
CA ALA A 955 25.83 23.51 10.43
C ALA A 955 25.70 25.01 10.70
N THR A 956 25.45 25.38 11.95
CA THR A 956 25.39 26.77 12.42
C THR A 956 26.43 27.00 13.51
N GLY A 957 26.93 28.22 13.65
CA GLY A 957 27.98 28.53 14.62
C GLY A 957 29.36 27.99 14.23
N VAL A 958 29.65 27.84 12.94
CA VAL A 958 30.96 27.43 12.44
C VAL A 958 31.97 28.53 12.78
N ALA A 959 32.70 28.35 13.88
CA ALA A 959 33.53 29.38 14.52
C ALA A 959 34.38 30.17 13.51
N LYS A 960 34.51 31.49 13.72
CA LYS A 960 35.55 32.29 13.07
C LYS A 960 36.89 31.64 13.42
N VAL A 961 37.61 31.13 12.42
CA VAL A 961 39.04 30.86 12.57
C VAL A 961 39.72 32.24 12.66
N THR A 962 39.62 32.83 13.84
CA THR A 962 40.32 34.05 14.20
C THR A 962 41.74 33.62 14.46
N LEU A 963 42.64 33.88 13.51
CA LEU A 963 44.06 33.91 13.82
C LEU A 963 44.23 34.96 14.92
N ALA A 964 44.46 34.51 16.16
CA ALA A 964 45.11 35.35 17.14
C ALA A 964 46.43 35.80 16.52
N THR A 965 46.50 37.06 16.09
CA THR A 965 47.76 37.74 15.84
C THR A 965 48.58 37.63 17.12
N PRO A 966 49.78 37.03 17.11
CA PRO A 966 50.63 37.03 18.30
C PRO A 966 51.00 38.48 18.63
N PRO A 967 51.10 38.86 19.92
CA PRO A 967 51.73 40.12 20.28
C PRO A 967 53.19 40.13 19.77
N PRO A 968 53.76 41.30 19.49
CA PRO A 968 55.08 41.41 18.90
C PRO A 968 56.12 40.80 19.85
N TRP A 969 56.76 39.71 19.43
CA TRP A 969 57.91 39.19 20.16
C TRP A 969 59.12 40.12 19.97
N PRO A 970 59.82 40.48 21.06
CA PRO A 970 61.09 41.19 20.96
C PRO A 970 62.16 40.30 20.32
N ARG A 971 63.06 40.92 19.56
CA ARG A 971 64.19 40.27 18.87
C ARG A 971 65.19 39.61 19.84
N PRO A 972 66.03 38.67 19.34
CA PRO A 972 66.51 37.52 20.10
C PRO A 972 67.88 37.75 20.74
N LEU A 973 68.17 36.99 21.80
CA LEU A 973 69.52 36.52 22.13
C LEU A 973 69.46 35.04 22.55
N PRO A 974 70.44 34.20 22.13
CA PRO A 974 70.37 32.76 22.27
C PRO A 974 71.05 32.28 23.55
N SER A 975 70.63 31.12 24.06
CA SER A 975 71.49 29.92 24.24
C SER A 975 71.16 29.09 25.49
N HIS A 976 71.36 27.78 25.30
CA HIS A 976 71.67 26.74 26.30
C HIS A 976 70.57 26.17 27.21
N ALA A 977 70.26 24.90 26.93
CA ALA A 977 69.92 23.84 27.89
C ALA A 977 71.04 23.64 28.96
N PRO A 978 70.92 22.73 29.95
CA PRO A 978 69.76 22.16 30.67
C PRO A 978 69.97 22.18 32.21
N SER A 979 69.07 21.49 32.95
CA SER A 979 69.27 20.88 34.29
C SER A 979 69.19 21.86 35.49
N GLN A 980 68.70 21.53 36.68
CA GLN A 980 68.18 20.31 37.29
C GLN A 980 67.54 20.71 38.64
N THR A 981 66.65 19.85 39.17
CA THR A 981 66.41 19.58 40.62
C THR A 981 65.75 20.66 41.52
N THR A 982 64.45 20.59 41.88
CA THR A 982 63.74 19.76 42.92
C THR A 982 63.87 20.27 44.37
N PRO A 983 62.99 19.86 45.32
CA PRO A 983 61.54 20.08 45.53
C PRO A 983 61.37 20.74 46.95
N PRO A 984 60.34 20.57 47.83
CA PRO A 984 59.09 19.78 47.84
C PRO A 984 57.82 20.50 48.38
N LEU A 985 56.66 19.84 48.27
CA LEU A 985 55.69 19.64 49.36
C LEU A 985 54.60 18.59 48.96
N ARG A 986 54.24 17.79 49.96
CA ARG A 986 53.53 16.48 50.03
C ARG A 986 51.97 16.63 50.08
N PRO A 987 51.14 15.55 50.26
CA PRO A 987 50.87 14.34 49.43
C PRO A 987 49.33 13.97 49.54
N PRO A 988 48.79 12.70 49.47
CA PRO A 988 49.32 11.39 49.04
C PRO A 988 48.35 10.46 48.22
N VAL A 989 48.87 9.25 47.90
CA VAL A 989 48.24 7.91 47.65
C VAL A 989 47.67 7.56 46.26
N SER A 990 47.72 6.25 45.98
CA SER A 990 48.01 5.56 44.74
C SER A 990 47.35 4.15 44.71
N ILE A 991 47.47 3.45 43.57
CA ILE A 991 47.41 1.97 43.36
C ILE A 991 45.97 1.38 43.16
N VAL A 992 45.60 0.97 41.93
CA VAL A 992 45.66 -0.38 41.27
C VAL A 992 44.55 -1.38 41.65
N SER A 993 43.86 -1.86 40.61
CA SER A 993 43.14 -3.14 40.42
C SER A 993 42.59 -3.91 41.63
N ALA A 994 41.25 -4.01 41.70
CA ALA A 994 40.43 -5.23 41.77
C ALA A 994 39.05 -4.88 42.35
N GLY A 995 38.00 -5.54 41.89
CA GLY A 995 36.63 -5.31 42.35
C GLY A 995 36.27 -5.94 43.69
N GLY A 996 35.13 -5.49 44.23
CA GLY A 996 34.05 -6.38 44.68
C GLY A 996 33.87 -6.64 46.18
N GLY A 997 32.63 -6.42 46.64
CA GLY A 997 31.94 -7.21 47.68
C GLY A 997 32.03 -6.69 49.12
N GLY A 998 30.99 -6.76 49.95
CA GLY A 998 29.68 -7.37 49.79
C GLY A 998 28.90 -7.43 51.11
N ALA A 999 27.73 -8.06 51.08
CA ALA A 999 27.09 -8.82 52.17
C ALA A 999 25.79 -9.43 51.58
N GLY A 1000 25.46 -10.71 51.70
CA GLY A 1000 26.12 -11.85 52.32
C GLY A 1000 25.32 -13.14 52.07
N GLY A 1001 25.89 -14.28 52.51
CA GLY A 1001 25.12 -15.36 53.14
C GLY A 1001 24.53 -16.50 52.29
N GLU A 1002 25.33 -17.57 52.16
CA GLU A 1002 24.96 -19.01 52.25
C GLU A 1002 24.18 -19.74 51.13
N GLY A 1003 24.70 -20.92 50.73
CA GLY A 1003 23.85 -22.10 50.47
C GLY A 1003 24.05 -22.98 49.21
N SER A 1004 25.09 -23.82 49.22
CA SER A 1004 25.16 -25.22 48.71
C SER A 1004 25.06 -25.64 47.21
N ALA A 1005 26.16 -26.30 46.78
CA ALA A 1005 26.31 -27.61 46.10
C ALA A 1005 26.10 -27.79 44.56
N GLY A 1006 27.16 -28.33 43.88
CA GLY A 1006 27.27 -28.68 42.44
C GLY A 1006 26.73 -30.07 42.05
N PRO A 1007 27.28 -30.83 41.05
CA PRO A 1007 28.47 -30.62 40.19
C PRO A 1007 28.29 -30.88 38.65
N SER A 1008 29.36 -30.64 37.87
CA SER A 1008 29.64 -30.87 36.42
C SER A 1008 29.72 -32.38 36.02
N PRO A 1009 30.14 -32.90 34.80
CA PRO A 1009 31.03 -32.30 33.74
C PRO A 1009 30.85 -32.74 32.22
N SER A 1010 31.59 -32.04 31.32
CA SER A 1010 32.40 -32.49 30.14
C SER A 1010 31.77 -33.35 29.00
N THR A 1011 32.11 -33.33 27.69
CA THR A 1011 33.37 -33.22 26.90
C THR A 1011 33.04 -33.11 25.38
N SER A 1012 33.94 -32.53 24.57
CA SER A 1012 34.03 -32.57 23.09
C SER A 1012 34.74 -33.86 22.59
N PRO A 1013 34.75 -34.28 21.28
CA PRO A 1013 35.66 -33.68 20.25
C PRO A 1013 35.22 -33.78 18.75
N SER A 1014 35.90 -33.03 17.87
CA SER A 1014 36.01 -33.16 16.37
C SER A 1014 37.24 -34.05 15.99
N PRO A 1015 37.70 -34.35 14.72
CA PRO A 1015 37.59 -33.63 13.41
C PRO A 1015 37.63 -34.41 12.03
N THR A 1016 37.24 -33.74 10.91
CA THR A 1016 37.71 -33.81 9.46
C THR A 1016 37.73 -35.14 8.64
N PRO A 1017 38.01 -35.23 7.30
CA PRO A 1017 38.23 -34.23 6.21
C PRO A 1017 37.53 -34.54 4.82
N SER A 1018 37.79 -33.68 3.82
CA SER A 1018 37.49 -33.73 2.36
C SER A 1018 38.09 -34.94 1.59
N PRO A 1019 37.68 -35.21 0.32
CA PRO A 1019 38.48 -34.74 -0.83
C PRO A 1019 37.72 -34.48 -2.17
N SER A 1020 38.39 -33.77 -3.10
CA SER A 1020 38.21 -33.83 -4.58
C SER A 1020 39.38 -34.66 -5.16
N PRO A 1021 39.37 -35.27 -6.37
CA PRO A 1021 39.40 -34.52 -7.65
C PRO A 1021 38.88 -35.27 -8.93
N THR A 1022 39.10 -34.64 -10.10
CA THR A 1022 39.38 -35.17 -11.47
C THR A 1022 38.34 -35.16 -12.60
N ALA A 1023 38.89 -34.75 -13.76
CA ALA A 1023 38.33 -34.50 -15.08
C ALA A 1023 37.87 -35.74 -15.87
N GLY A 1024 36.98 -35.52 -16.84
CA GLY A 1024 36.70 -36.44 -17.95
C GLY A 1024 35.57 -35.95 -18.87
N ALA A 1025 35.89 -35.69 -20.13
CA ALA A 1025 34.96 -35.60 -21.26
C ALA A 1025 35.38 -36.66 -22.31
N PRO A 1026 34.64 -36.92 -23.41
CA PRO A 1026 33.23 -37.26 -23.61
C PRO A 1026 33.07 -38.77 -24.01
N PRO A 1027 31.88 -39.24 -24.45
CA PRO A 1027 31.80 -39.58 -25.89
C PRO A 1027 30.43 -39.31 -26.55
N SER A 1028 30.53 -39.23 -27.87
CA SER A 1028 29.51 -39.19 -28.94
C SER A 1028 28.80 -40.53 -29.20
N VAL A 1029 27.72 -40.48 -30.02
CA VAL A 1029 27.02 -41.57 -30.75
C VAL A 1029 25.92 -42.24 -29.90
N SER A 1030 24.63 -42.36 -30.27
CA SER A 1030 23.94 -42.54 -31.56
C SER A 1030 22.41 -42.41 -31.40
N GLU A 1031 21.72 -41.89 -32.41
CA GLU A 1031 20.31 -42.23 -32.73
C GLU A 1031 20.17 -43.74 -32.99
N PRO A 1032 18.98 -44.34 -32.80
CA PRO A 1032 18.10 -44.50 -33.96
C PRO A 1032 16.58 -44.42 -33.67
N GLU A 1033 15.86 -44.05 -34.74
CA GLU A 1033 14.42 -44.19 -35.06
C GLU A 1033 13.35 -43.49 -34.20
#